data_AF-A0A8K0GAZ1-F1
#
_entry.id   AF-A0A8K0GAZ1-F1
#
_cell.length_a   1.000
_cell.length_b   1.000
_cell.length_c   1.000
_cell.angle_alpha   90.00
_cell.angle_beta   90.00
_cell.angle_gamma   90.00
#
_symmetry.space_group_name_H-M   'P 1'
#
loop_
_entity.id
_entity.type
_entity.pdbx_description
1 polymer ?
#
loop_
_entity_poly.entity_id
_entity_poly.type
_entity_poly.pdbx_seq_one_letter_code
_entity_poly.pdbx_strand_id
1 'polypeptide(L)'
;MFKIFLLTALIAVSSQSPNPSKIPACTRYWISSFISCENFNTLEDLNKKLTRVFNGNDDLKEKGATVFIGSSKFGSLELNKFSTAKYLHTLYISDNYINEIPKKSLEGFTNLAEIKISTNRIKVLQEEIFGGAVNLESVTIERNNISSVSNGIFKGANSIKRLEIRESKASNFNIRIFQDLHHLEHLTLIFNDYTEISQDTLKNIKSLKELYLEYNNISDLHENAFINLHNLTILNLLNNKIEKIPENLFGNLFSLNELNLKLNKIVSLANSQFRSLRNLTNLYLAYNQLNRLSRDIFGNAIRLEMLDLSYNNLKYLHKELFLNSTKLTQLRLHNNFIEDLDANIFKNLQELKQLNLQNNNLKEIKEGTFKNTNSITDLNFENNKINCLFEKSLEGLTSIYELNLNSNNISIIANNSFKDLKTLQYLHLKNNNLTILNENTFNGLQTIIIIYLTGNKINEIELTTFEKLTTLKLLYLDHNSLIKLQPGLFKNLENLNRLFLQGNRIDSLTPEVFDGLSPLKDLYLADNNLQNLQGNVFENLLNLHDLDLSGNKLKSLPLELFKPTKYLDLLHVSRNNLTVLQDGIFSSTPGIRMVHFDNNQIMKIEPRVFEGLKSLLAIFLFNNSLTAIDETVFNGLDKLKVVRLDNNYISSLSEATYNRLPSLRYLILDGNKINMDELTKIYEKYPKPSVLFDDFHSVCC
;
A
#
# COMPACT_ATOMS: atom_id res chain seq x y z
N MET A 1 2.20 -7.78 18.61
CA MET A 1 1.12 -6.88 19.08
C MET A 1 -0.28 -7.50 19.01
N PHE A 2 -0.69 -8.14 17.90
CA PHE A 2 -2.03 -8.75 17.74
C PHE A 2 -2.38 -9.87 18.75
N LYS A 3 -1.39 -10.66 19.21
CA LYS A 3 -1.59 -11.70 20.26
C LYS A 3 -1.77 -11.16 21.68
N ILE A 4 -1.20 -9.98 21.99
CA ILE A 4 -1.33 -9.34 23.32
C ILE A 4 -2.67 -8.60 23.41
N PHE A 5 -3.13 -7.99 22.31
CA PHE A 5 -4.43 -7.32 22.26
C PHE A 5 -5.60 -8.33 22.42
N LEU A 6 -5.46 -9.53 21.86
CA LEU A 6 -6.41 -10.64 22.12
C LEU A 6 -6.39 -11.09 23.58
N LEU A 7 -5.22 -11.07 24.24
CA LEU A 7 -5.06 -11.49 25.64
C LEU A 7 -5.68 -10.49 26.62
N THR A 8 -5.49 -9.18 26.39
CA THR A 8 -6.17 -8.12 27.15
C THR A 8 -7.67 -8.09 26.87
N ALA A 9 -8.11 -8.37 25.64
CA ALA A 9 -9.53 -8.47 25.30
C ALA A 9 -10.20 -9.68 25.96
N LEU A 10 -9.52 -10.82 26.08
CA LEU A 10 -10.02 -12.00 26.79
C LEU A 10 -10.08 -11.79 28.32
N ILE A 11 -9.11 -11.06 28.90
CA ILE A 11 -9.11 -10.71 30.32
C ILE A 11 -10.23 -9.68 30.61
N ALA A 12 -10.44 -8.70 29.74
CA ALA A 12 -11.54 -7.73 29.89
C ALA A 12 -12.93 -8.39 29.80
N VAL A 13 -13.12 -9.38 28.91
CA VAL A 13 -14.39 -10.13 28.80
C VAL A 13 -14.64 -11.04 30.01
N SER A 14 -13.61 -11.44 30.76
CA SER A 14 -13.79 -12.19 32.01
C SER A 14 -14.27 -11.35 33.21
N SER A 15 -14.18 -10.02 33.12
CA SER A 15 -14.61 -9.08 34.16
C SER A 15 -16.11 -8.70 34.09
N GLN A 16 -16.82 -9.12 33.03
CA GLN A 16 -18.28 -9.03 32.91
C GLN A 16 -18.80 -10.39 32.44
N SER A 17 -19.32 -11.19 33.37
CA SER A 17 -20.00 -12.49 33.18
C SER A 17 -20.42 -12.83 31.74
N PRO A 18 -19.88 -13.93 31.18
CA PRO A 18 -20.79 -15.00 30.79
C PRO A 18 -20.28 -16.39 31.22
N ASN A 19 -21.15 -17.10 31.95
CA ASN A 19 -21.20 -18.53 32.22
C ASN A 19 -19.92 -19.37 31.94
N PRO A 20 -19.16 -19.81 32.98
CA PRO A 20 -17.89 -20.54 32.86
C PRO A 20 -17.95 -21.80 31.99
N SER A 21 -19.14 -22.40 31.83
CA SER A 21 -19.40 -23.67 31.16
C SER A 21 -19.14 -23.72 29.64
N LYS A 22 -18.90 -22.57 28.97
CA LYS A 22 -18.72 -22.50 27.49
C LYS A 22 -17.28 -22.30 26.99
N ILE A 23 -16.28 -22.24 27.87
CA ILE A 23 -14.86 -22.11 27.47
C ILE A 23 -14.27 -23.51 27.16
N PRO A 24 -13.64 -23.74 25.99
CA PRO A 24 -13.04 -25.03 25.63
C PRO A 24 -12.02 -25.51 26.68
N ALA A 25 -11.96 -26.82 26.93
CA ALA A 25 -11.11 -27.40 27.97
C ALA A 25 -9.61 -27.05 27.81
N CYS A 26 -9.10 -27.04 26.57
CA CYS A 26 -7.73 -26.60 26.28
C CYS A 26 -7.48 -25.12 26.63
N THR A 27 -8.49 -24.26 26.52
CA THR A 27 -8.40 -22.83 26.83
C THR A 27 -8.49 -22.59 28.34
N ARG A 28 -9.32 -23.33 29.09
CA ARG A 28 -9.29 -23.30 30.57
C ARG A 28 -7.96 -23.80 31.14
N TYR A 29 -7.38 -24.82 30.53
CA TYR A 29 -6.11 -25.44 30.93
C TYR A 29 -4.88 -24.56 30.62
N TRP A 30 -4.94 -23.79 29.51
CA TRP A 30 -3.97 -22.73 29.26
C TRP A 30 -4.11 -21.58 30.26
N ILE A 31 -5.33 -21.14 30.55
CA ILE A 31 -5.60 -20.06 31.53
C ILE A 31 -5.18 -20.45 32.96
N SER A 32 -5.29 -21.73 33.36
CA SER A 32 -4.92 -22.18 34.71
C SER A 32 -3.42 -22.18 35.00
N SER A 33 -2.57 -22.04 33.97
CA SER A 33 -1.10 -21.98 34.10
C SER A 33 -0.55 -20.55 34.16
N PHE A 34 -1.42 -19.55 33.95
CA PHE A 34 -1.09 -18.13 33.99
C PHE A 34 -1.48 -17.49 35.32
N ILE A 35 -0.54 -16.82 35.95
CA ILE A 35 -0.74 -16.10 37.19
C ILE A 35 -0.45 -14.61 36.93
N SER A 36 -1.50 -13.78 36.84
CA SER A 36 -1.34 -12.33 36.81
C SER A 36 -1.23 -11.76 38.22
N CYS A 37 -0.18 -10.97 38.43
CA CYS A 37 0.16 -10.31 39.67
C CYS A 37 0.37 -8.81 39.42
N GLU A 38 -0.73 -8.06 39.54
CA GLU A 38 -0.76 -6.62 39.36
C GLU A 38 -1.16 -5.87 40.64
N ASN A 39 -0.72 -4.61 40.74
CA ASN A 39 -1.09 -3.66 41.79
C ASN A 39 -0.73 -4.09 43.22
N PHE A 40 0.40 -4.79 43.39
CA PHE A 40 0.94 -5.13 44.70
C PHE A 40 1.75 -3.97 45.28
N ASN A 41 1.65 -3.74 46.59
CA ASN A 41 2.42 -2.70 47.27
C ASN A 41 3.84 -3.16 47.65
N THR A 42 4.03 -4.45 47.91
CA THR A 42 5.32 -5.02 48.32
C THR A 42 5.61 -6.37 47.64
N LEU A 43 6.89 -6.72 47.50
CA LEU A 43 7.32 -8.04 47.01
C LEU A 43 6.92 -9.18 47.97
N GLU A 44 6.79 -8.89 49.26
CA GLU A 44 6.37 -9.89 50.25
C GLU A 44 4.91 -10.31 50.03
N ASP A 45 4.02 -9.36 49.73
CA ASP A 45 2.62 -9.64 49.41
C ASP A 45 2.48 -10.49 48.15
N LEU A 46 3.32 -10.20 47.14
CA LEU A 46 3.42 -10.99 45.93
C LEU A 46 3.88 -12.42 46.23
N ASN A 47 4.94 -12.59 47.02
CA ASN A 47 5.46 -13.91 47.41
C ASN A 47 4.42 -14.71 48.20
N LYS A 48 3.67 -14.07 49.11
CA LYS A 48 2.56 -14.70 49.85
C LYS A 48 1.46 -15.16 48.91
N LYS A 49 1.08 -14.35 47.91
CA LYS A 49 0.09 -14.76 46.89
C LYS A 49 0.57 -15.97 46.11
N LEU A 50 1.79 -15.94 45.58
CA LEU A 50 2.34 -17.05 44.82
C LEU A 50 2.40 -18.32 45.69
N THR A 51 2.90 -18.24 46.92
CA THR A 51 2.93 -19.37 47.85
C THR A 51 1.55 -19.98 48.08
N ARG A 52 0.50 -19.16 48.25
CA ARG A 52 -0.88 -19.65 48.36
C ARG A 52 -1.37 -20.35 47.10
N VAL A 53 -1.06 -19.80 45.92
CA VAL A 53 -1.46 -20.40 44.63
C VAL A 53 -0.80 -21.77 44.44
N PHE A 54 0.49 -21.90 44.77
CA PHE A 54 1.20 -23.16 44.62
C PHE A 54 0.87 -24.19 45.72
N ASN A 55 0.61 -23.80 46.97
CA ASN A 55 0.34 -24.76 48.05
C ASN A 55 -0.89 -25.66 47.84
N GLY A 56 -1.76 -25.35 46.88
CA GLY A 56 -2.95 -26.16 46.55
C GLY A 56 -3.01 -26.66 45.10
N ASN A 57 -1.93 -26.60 44.33
CA ASN A 57 -1.98 -26.92 42.89
C ASN A 57 -0.71 -27.67 42.42
N ASP A 58 -0.76 -29.00 42.50
CA ASP A 58 0.38 -29.86 42.12
C ASP A 58 0.60 -29.91 40.61
N ASP A 59 -0.46 -29.75 39.80
CA ASP A 59 -0.36 -29.60 38.35
C ASP A 59 0.53 -28.40 37.95
N LEU A 60 0.38 -27.26 38.64
CA LEU A 60 1.23 -26.08 38.43
C LEU A 60 2.69 -26.32 38.82
N LYS A 61 2.94 -27.12 39.86
CA LYS A 61 4.29 -27.45 40.32
C LYS A 61 5.01 -28.38 39.35
N GLU A 62 4.30 -29.33 38.75
CA GLU A 62 4.86 -30.30 37.81
C GLU A 62 5.10 -29.70 36.42
N LYS A 63 4.15 -28.90 35.92
CA LYS A 63 4.17 -28.42 34.52
C LYS A 63 4.87 -27.08 34.36
N GLY A 64 5.07 -26.35 35.45
CA GLY A 64 5.70 -25.04 35.47
C GLY A 64 4.71 -23.91 35.18
N ALA A 65 4.77 -22.83 35.96
CA ALA A 65 3.85 -21.71 35.85
C ALA A 65 4.40 -20.57 34.97
N THR A 66 3.49 -19.86 34.30
CA THR A 66 3.76 -18.56 33.69
C THR A 66 3.26 -17.46 34.62
N VAL A 67 4.16 -16.58 35.06
CA VAL A 67 3.83 -15.48 35.99
C VAL A 67 4.04 -14.14 35.32
N PHE A 68 3.05 -13.25 35.46
CA PHE A 68 3.14 -11.86 35.05
C PHE A 68 3.17 -10.96 36.28
N ILE A 69 4.19 -10.13 36.39
CA ILE A 69 4.39 -9.15 37.46
C ILE A 69 4.30 -7.76 36.81
N GLY A 70 3.22 -7.04 37.09
CA GLY A 70 2.88 -5.78 36.44
C GLY A 70 2.42 -4.70 37.41
N SER A 71 2.46 -3.43 37.00
CA SER A 71 1.69 -2.34 37.63
C SER A 71 1.83 -2.20 39.15
N SER A 72 2.97 -2.62 39.73
CA SER A 72 3.13 -2.76 41.19
C SER A 72 4.16 -1.78 41.76
N LYS A 73 4.64 -0.83 40.95
CA LYS A 73 5.58 0.25 41.32
C LYS A 73 6.85 -0.24 42.05
N PHE A 74 7.24 -1.50 41.87
CA PHE A 74 8.42 -2.05 42.53
C PHE A 74 9.68 -1.32 42.07
N GLY A 75 10.55 -0.91 43.01
CA GLY A 75 11.81 -0.20 42.72
C GLY A 75 13.04 -1.12 42.59
N SER A 76 12.99 -2.30 43.20
CA SER A 76 14.01 -3.34 43.10
C SER A 76 13.32 -4.70 43.07
N LEU A 77 14.00 -5.71 42.53
CA LEU A 77 13.43 -7.01 42.23
C LEU A 77 14.27 -8.15 42.84
N GLU A 78 14.09 -8.40 44.15
CA GLU A 78 14.75 -9.48 44.89
C GLU A 78 13.98 -10.81 44.78
N LEU A 79 13.97 -11.42 43.59
CA LEU A 79 13.17 -12.63 43.33
C LEU A 79 13.68 -13.90 44.00
N ASN A 80 14.95 -13.96 44.38
CA ASN A 80 15.57 -15.10 45.05
C ASN A 80 14.92 -15.42 46.41
N LYS A 81 14.14 -14.49 46.96
CA LYS A 81 13.35 -14.69 48.19
C LYS A 81 12.05 -15.48 47.96
N PHE A 82 11.71 -15.82 46.72
CA PHE A 82 10.45 -16.50 46.42
C PHE A 82 10.56 -18.00 46.71
N SER A 83 9.81 -18.49 47.71
CA SER A 83 9.78 -19.92 48.07
C SER A 83 9.26 -20.81 46.95
N THR A 84 8.60 -20.24 45.95
CA THR A 84 8.01 -20.94 44.80
C THR A 84 8.87 -20.87 43.54
N ALA A 85 10.05 -20.25 43.58
CA ALA A 85 10.93 -19.99 42.41
C ALA A 85 11.15 -21.22 41.51
N LYS A 86 11.36 -22.40 42.10
CA LYS A 86 11.58 -23.66 41.37
C LYS A 86 10.40 -24.13 40.51
N TYR A 87 9.21 -23.60 40.73
CA TYR A 87 8.00 -23.97 39.98
C TYR A 87 7.69 -23.02 38.82
N LEU A 88 8.46 -21.95 38.63
CA LEU A 88 8.22 -20.97 37.59
C LEU A 88 8.94 -21.40 36.31
N HIS A 89 8.21 -21.40 35.19
CA HIS A 89 8.73 -21.72 33.86
C HIS A 89 8.93 -20.47 33.00
N THR A 90 7.98 -19.53 33.06
CA THR A 90 8.05 -18.27 32.32
C THR A 90 7.75 -17.10 33.24
N LEU A 91 8.54 -16.04 33.14
CA LEU A 91 8.39 -14.87 33.98
C LEU A 91 8.36 -13.58 33.14
N TYR A 92 7.23 -12.88 33.20
CA TYR A 92 7.03 -11.57 32.59
C TYR A 92 7.02 -10.50 33.67
N ILE A 93 7.83 -9.46 33.50
CA ILE A 93 7.94 -8.34 34.43
C ILE A 93 7.80 -7.06 33.63
N SER A 94 6.72 -6.32 33.86
CA SER A 94 6.43 -5.12 33.07
C SER A 94 5.83 -3.99 33.89
N ASP A 95 5.85 -2.77 33.37
CA ASP A 95 5.15 -1.61 33.94
C ASP A 95 5.40 -1.41 35.45
N ASN A 96 6.66 -1.53 35.84
CA ASN A 96 7.14 -1.28 37.20
C ASN A 96 8.16 -0.14 37.20
N TYR A 97 8.67 0.22 38.38
CA TYR A 97 9.69 1.25 38.55
C TYR A 97 11.07 0.66 38.80
N ILE A 98 11.33 -0.58 38.37
CA ILE A 98 12.55 -1.31 38.73
C ILE A 98 13.74 -0.57 38.16
N ASN A 99 14.64 -0.11 39.03
CA ASN A 99 15.84 0.62 38.65
C ASN A 99 17.12 -0.25 38.73
N GLU A 100 17.06 -1.36 39.45
CA GLU A 100 18.15 -2.33 39.62
C GLU A 100 17.60 -3.75 39.78
N ILE A 101 18.33 -4.73 39.23
CA ILE A 101 18.12 -6.15 39.53
C ILE A 101 19.38 -6.63 40.27
N PRO A 102 19.27 -6.98 41.56
CA PRO A 102 20.41 -7.43 42.34
C PRO A 102 21.11 -8.67 41.76
N LYS A 103 22.39 -8.83 42.07
CA LYS A 103 23.15 -10.07 41.80
C LYS A 103 22.41 -11.31 42.33
N LYS A 104 22.42 -12.41 41.56
CA LYS A 104 21.77 -13.70 41.89
C LYS A 104 20.27 -13.59 42.18
N SER A 105 19.58 -12.62 41.58
CA SER A 105 18.13 -12.48 41.75
C SER A 105 17.35 -13.70 41.28
N LEU A 106 17.88 -14.52 40.37
CA LEU A 106 17.23 -15.74 39.89
C LEU A 106 17.78 -17.03 40.53
N GLU A 107 18.46 -16.93 41.67
CA GLU A 107 18.88 -18.12 42.42
C GLU A 107 17.65 -18.95 42.84
N GLY A 108 17.68 -20.25 42.59
CA GLY A 108 16.57 -21.17 42.88
C GLY A 108 15.52 -21.32 41.76
N PHE A 109 15.63 -20.56 40.67
CA PHE A 109 14.75 -20.66 39.49
C PHE A 109 15.17 -21.80 38.55
N THR A 110 15.22 -23.03 39.06
CA THR A 110 15.79 -24.17 38.31
C THR A 110 14.96 -24.60 37.09
N ASN A 111 13.67 -24.29 37.03
CA ASN A 111 12.77 -24.65 35.91
C ASN A 111 12.46 -23.49 34.96
N LEU A 112 13.02 -22.31 35.23
CA LEU A 112 12.75 -21.11 34.44
C LEU A 112 13.41 -21.23 33.07
N ALA A 113 12.60 -21.21 32.02
CA ALA A 113 13.04 -21.28 30.63
C ALA A 113 13.02 -19.91 29.93
N GLU A 114 12.12 -19.02 30.34
CA GLU A 114 11.98 -17.69 29.71
C GLU A 114 11.77 -16.59 30.75
N ILE A 115 12.50 -15.49 30.57
CA ILE A 115 12.27 -14.25 31.31
C ILE A 115 12.18 -13.06 30.35
N LYS A 116 11.16 -12.22 30.56
CA LYS A 116 10.97 -10.97 29.84
C LYS A 116 10.76 -9.81 30.80
N ILE A 117 11.57 -8.78 30.65
CA ILE A 117 11.58 -7.58 31.49
C ILE A 117 11.35 -6.38 30.59
N SER A 118 10.14 -5.82 30.60
CA SER A 118 9.74 -4.70 29.73
C SER A 118 9.32 -3.47 30.52
N THR A 119 9.38 -2.28 29.93
CA THR A 119 8.83 -1.03 30.48
C THR A 119 9.20 -0.81 31.96
N ASN A 120 10.49 -0.72 32.23
CA ASN A 120 11.04 -0.48 33.57
C ASN A 120 12.06 0.67 33.52
N ARG A 121 12.78 0.90 34.62
CA ARG A 121 13.77 1.99 34.75
C ARG A 121 15.18 1.46 34.96
N ILE A 122 15.48 0.25 34.51
CA ILE A 122 16.75 -0.43 34.79
C ILE A 122 17.88 0.38 34.17
N LYS A 123 18.84 0.79 35.00
CA LYS A 123 20.02 1.56 34.57
C LYS A 123 21.29 0.73 34.46
N VAL A 124 21.41 -0.28 35.31
CA VAL A 124 22.62 -1.11 35.42
C VAL A 124 22.20 -2.57 35.45
N LEU A 125 22.82 -3.38 34.59
CA LEU A 125 22.74 -4.83 34.67
C LEU A 125 24.01 -5.35 35.35
N GLN A 126 23.87 -5.82 36.59
CA GLN A 126 24.94 -6.38 37.40
C GLN A 126 25.41 -7.77 36.94
N GLU A 127 26.55 -8.21 37.48
CA GLU A 127 27.06 -9.56 37.25
C GLU A 127 26.14 -10.63 37.86
N GLU A 128 26.10 -11.83 37.27
CA GLU A 128 25.34 -13.00 37.76
C GLU A 128 23.84 -12.73 38.04
N ILE A 129 23.18 -11.76 37.38
CA ILE A 129 21.73 -11.50 37.56
C ILE A 129 20.91 -12.77 37.27
N PHE A 130 21.29 -13.49 36.21
CA PHE A 130 20.63 -14.73 35.78
C PHE A 130 21.24 -15.98 36.43
N GLY A 131 22.22 -15.82 37.33
CA GLY A 131 22.91 -16.92 37.99
C GLY A 131 21.94 -17.81 38.78
N GLY A 132 22.02 -19.12 38.57
CA GLY A 132 21.17 -20.12 39.22
C GLY A 132 19.96 -20.56 38.39
N ALA A 133 19.60 -19.84 37.32
CA ALA A 133 18.57 -20.25 36.35
C ALA A 133 19.17 -21.14 35.24
N VAL A 134 19.56 -22.36 35.62
CA VAL A 134 20.35 -23.26 34.75
C VAL A 134 19.65 -23.71 33.47
N ASN A 135 18.32 -23.67 33.44
CA ASN A 135 17.49 -24.06 32.29
C ASN A 135 16.99 -22.85 31.48
N LEU A 136 17.48 -21.65 31.76
CA LEU A 136 17.05 -20.43 31.08
C LEU A 136 17.50 -20.45 29.63
N GLU A 137 16.53 -20.45 28.70
CA GLU A 137 16.77 -20.49 27.26
C GLU A 137 16.56 -19.12 26.58
N SER A 138 15.66 -18.29 27.11
CA SER A 138 15.26 -17.02 26.50
C SER A 138 15.27 -15.87 27.51
N VAL A 139 15.97 -14.79 27.15
CA VAL A 139 16.03 -13.55 27.93
C VAL A 139 15.64 -12.38 27.03
N THR A 140 14.63 -11.63 27.43
CA THR A 140 14.24 -10.37 26.78
C THR A 140 14.27 -9.21 27.77
N ILE A 141 14.97 -8.13 27.41
CA ILE A 141 14.94 -6.87 28.13
C ILE A 141 14.57 -5.77 27.14
N GLU A 142 13.44 -5.11 27.35
CA GLU A 142 12.99 -4.04 26.45
C GLU A 142 12.50 -2.80 27.19
N ARG A 143 12.57 -1.63 26.54
CA ARG A 143 12.03 -0.37 27.09
C ARG A 143 12.56 -0.07 28.50
N ASN A 144 13.89 -0.06 28.61
CA ASN A 144 14.62 0.31 29.82
C ASN A 144 15.57 1.48 29.51
N ASN A 145 16.46 1.85 30.45
CA ASN A 145 17.43 2.92 30.25
C ASN A 145 18.81 2.45 30.70
N ILE A 146 19.26 1.35 30.12
CA ILE A 146 20.49 0.64 30.48
C ILE A 146 21.68 1.48 30.05
N SER A 147 22.32 2.11 31.03
CA SER A 147 23.53 2.91 30.85
C SER A 147 24.82 2.09 31.02
N SER A 148 24.75 0.94 31.70
CA SER A 148 25.93 0.10 31.96
C SER A 148 25.54 -1.37 32.09
N VAL A 149 26.39 -2.26 31.56
CA VAL A 149 26.27 -3.70 31.71
C VAL A 149 27.58 -4.26 32.24
N SER A 150 27.51 -4.92 33.39
CA SER A 150 28.66 -5.54 34.04
C SER A 150 29.11 -6.79 33.29
N ASN A 151 30.42 -7.07 33.35
CA ASN A 151 30.98 -8.33 32.87
C ASN A 151 30.37 -9.51 33.64
N GLY A 152 30.19 -10.67 32.99
CA GLY A 152 29.67 -11.87 33.66
C GLY A 152 28.19 -11.79 34.08
N ILE A 153 27.39 -10.91 33.46
CA ILE A 153 25.92 -10.86 33.66
C ILE A 153 25.24 -12.23 33.48
N PHE A 154 25.69 -13.03 32.51
CA PHE A 154 25.14 -14.35 32.19
C PHE A 154 25.88 -15.51 32.85
N LYS A 155 26.83 -15.23 33.75
CA LYS A 155 27.59 -16.28 34.42
C LYS A 155 26.64 -17.20 35.21
N GLY A 156 26.67 -18.49 34.87
CA GLY A 156 25.78 -19.51 35.45
C GLY A 156 24.44 -19.69 34.72
N ALA A 157 24.22 -19.02 33.59
CA ALA A 157 23.04 -19.14 32.73
C ALA A 157 23.44 -19.56 31.31
N ASN A 158 24.16 -20.69 31.21
CA ASN A 158 24.85 -21.09 29.98
C ASN A 158 23.92 -21.70 28.91
N SER A 159 22.66 -22.01 29.27
CA SER A 159 21.67 -22.66 28.38
C SER A 159 20.94 -21.67 27.46
N ILE A 160 21.24 -20.37 27.56
CA ILE A 160 20.55 -19.32 26.79
C ILE A 160 20.80 -19.51 25.29
N LYS A 161 19.72 -19.62 24.54
CA LYS A 161 19.67 -19.71 23.07
C LYS A 161 19.17 -18.42 22.43
N ARG A 162 18.38 -17.62 23.15
CA ARG A 162 17.80 -16.35 22.66
C ARG A 162 18.06 -15.23 23.66
N LEU A 163 18.67 -14.15 23.17
CA LEU A 163 18.88 -12.92 23.92
C LEU A 163 18.38 -11.73 23.13
N GLU A 164 17.48 -10.95 23.72
CA GLU A 164 16.92 -9.76 23.10
C GLU A 164 17.05 -8.56 24.04
N ILE A 165 17.73 -7.51 23.59
CA ILE A 165 17.83 -6.22 24.27
C ILE A 165 17.33 -5.14 23.30
N ARG A 166 16.17 -4.56 23.58
CA ARG A 166 15.47 -3.64 22.67
C ARG A 166 15.15 -2.30 23.34
N GLU A 167 15.17 -1.20 22.61
CA GLU A 167 14.66 0.10 23.09
C GLU A 167 15.21 0.48 24.49
N SER A 168 16.50 0.21 24.74
CA SER A 168 17.06 0.26 26.10
C SER A 168 18.22 1.24 26.28
N LYS A 169 18.57 2.00 25.24
CA LYS A 169 19.75 2.90 25.20
C LYS A 169 21.06 2.21 25.57
N ALA A 170 21.12 0.89 25.41
CA ALA A 170 22.32 0.13 25.69
C ALA A 170 23.42 0.54 24.71
N SER A 171 24.65 0.63 25.18
CA SER A 171 25.81 0.94 24.34
C SER A 171 27.01 0.08 24.77
N ASN A 172 27.95 -0.09 23.84
CA ASN A 172 29.28 -0.68 24.03
C ASN A 172 29.35 -1.99 24.85
N PHE A 173 29.07 -3.11 24.19
CA PHE A 173 29.36 -4.43 24.75
C PHE A 173 30.78 -4.90 24.46
N ASN A 174 31.49 -5.29 25.53
CA ASN A 174 32.77 -5.97 25.41
C ASN A 174 32.59 -7.49 25.36
N ILE A 175 33.65 -8.20 24.98
CA ILE A 175 33.68 -9.67 24.87
C ILE A 175 33.24 -10.42 26.14
N ARG A 176 33.46 -9.84 27.33
CA ARG A 176 33.22 -10.49 28.62
C ARG A 176 31.73 -10.60 28.95
N ILE A 177 30.88 -9.87 28.24
CA ILE A 177 29.41 -9.95 28.42
C ILE A 177 28.88 -11.24 27.79
N PHE A 178 29.37 -11.61 26.61
CA PHE A 178 28.89 -12.79 25.88
C PHE A 178 29.75 -14.04 26.10
N GLN A 179 30.74 -13.99 27.00
CA GLN A 179 31.72 -15.05 27.18
C GLN A 179 31.09 -16.40 27.56
N ASP A 180 29.96 -16.39 28.28
CA ASP A 180 29.29 -17.60 28.79
C ASP A 180 28.19 -18.14 27.85
N LEU A 181 27.87 -17.41 26.76
CA LEU A 181 26.72 -17.68 25.89
C LEU A 181 27.05 -18.57 24.68
N HIS A 182 27.73 -19.69 24.89
CA HIS A 182 28.23 -20.56 23.80
C HIS A 182 27.14 -21.26 22.98
N HIS A 183 25.89 -21.28 23.46
CA HIS A 183 24.73 -21.88 22.79
C HIS A 183 23.77 -20.85 22.19
N LEU A 184 24.13 -19.57 22.21
CA LEU A 184 23.27 -18.50 21.68
C LEU A 184 23.06 -18.66 20.18
N GLU A 185 21.81 -18.77 19.76
CA GLU A 185 21.43 -18.91 18.34
C GLU A 185 20.79 -17.63 17.80
N HIS A 186 20.13 -16.85 18.65
CA HIS A 186 19.43 -15.62 18.28
C HIS A 186 19.84 -14.47 19.19
N LEU A 187 20.38 -13.40 18.60
CA LEU A 187 20.77 -12.18 19.29
C LEU A 187 20.10 -10.97 18.65
N THR A 188 19.29 -10.27 19.44
CA THR A 188 18.68 -9.01 19.04
C THR A 188 19.15 -7.86 19.91
N LEU A 189 19.63 -6.79 19.28
CA LEU A 189 20.17 -5.58 19.91
C LEU A 189 19.59 -4.29 19.29
N ILE A 190 18.31 -4.30 18.92
CA ILE A 190 17.64 -3.24 18.14
C ILE A 190 17.26 -2.00 18.97
N PHE A 191 17.24 -0.80 18.37
CA PHE A 191 16.83 0.45 19.02
C PHE A 191 17.67 0.75 20.27
N ASN A 192 18.99 0.67 20.11
CA ASN A 192 19.97 0.99 21.14
C ASN A 192 20.98 2.02 20.61
N ASP A 193 22.06 2.25 21.34
CA ASP A 193 23.05 3.29 21.04
C ASP A 193 24.43 2.68 20.67
N TYR A 194 24.48 1.48 20.10
CA TYR A 194 25.76 0.87 19.66
C TYR A 194 26.41 1.68 18.54
N THR A 195 27.70 1.97 18.66
CA THR A 195 28.45 2.77 17.67
C THR A 195 29.48 1.98 16.87
N GLU A 196 29.91 0.82 17.38
CA GLU A 196 30.94 -0.02 16.77
C GLU A 196 30.67 -1.52 16.97
N ILE A 197 31.25 -2.35 16.10
CA ILE A 197 31.40 -3.79 16.31
C ILE A 197 32.87 -4.16 16.19
N SER A 198 33.50 -4.43 17.33
CA SER A 198 34.90 -4.85 17.41
C SER A 198 35.07 -6.34 17.10
N GLN A 199 36.29 -6.79 16.81
CA GLN A 199 36.60 -8.23 16.63
C GLN A 199 36.24 -9.11 17.84
N ASP A 200 36.27 -8.54 19.05
CA ASP A 200 36.13 -9.30 20.28
C ASP A 200 34.67 -9.36 20.73
N THR A 201 33.81 -8.45 20.28
CA THR A 201 32.40 -8.33 20.71
C THR A 201 31.61 -9.64 20.54
N LEU A 202 31.74 -10.34 19.40
CA LEU A 202 30.95 -11.55 19.09
C LEU A 202 31.81 -12.83 19.03
N LYS A 203 33.03 -12.78 19.55
CA LYS A 203 34.05 -13.83 19.34
C LYS A 203 33.66 -15.22 19.86
N ASN A 204 32.89 -15.28 20.95
CA ASN A 204 32.57 -16.51 21.68
C ASN A 204 31.22 -17.16 21.33
N ILE A 205 30.35 -16.47 20.59
CA ILE A 205 28.99 -16.93 20.28
C ILE A 205 28.91 -17.63 18.91
N LYS A 206 29.70 -18.69 18.73
CA LYS A 206 29.88 -19.38 17.44
C LYS A 206 28.63 -20.10 16.91
N SER A 207 27.67 -20.37 17.79
CA SER A 207 26.38 -21.01 17.45
C SER A 207 25.37 -20.04 16.81
N LEU A 208 25.68 -18.75 16.75
CA LEU A 208 24.73 -17.72 16.33
C LEU A 208 24.23 -17.96 14.89
N LYS A 209 22.91 -17.97 14.74
CA LYS A 209 22.19 -18.10 13.47
C LYS A 209 21.58 -16.78 13.04
N GLU A 210 21.06 -15.99 13.97
CA GLU A 210 20.37 -14.75 13.66
C GLU A 210 20.92 -13.59 14.49
N LEU A 211 21.32 -12.51 13.81
CA LEU A 211 21.85 -11.30 14.43
C LEU A 211 21.11 -10.06 13.92
N TYR A 212 20.46 -9.38 14.86
CA TYR A 212 19.62 -8.20 14.60
C TYR A 212 20.20 -6.98 15.33
N LEU A 213 20.63 -5.98 14.56
CA LEU A 213 21.32 -4.77 15.01
C LEU A 213 20.66 -3.50 14.45
N GLU A 214 19.38 -3.57 14.08
CA GLU A 214 18.66 -2.46 13.45
C GLU A 214 18.53 -1.24 14.36
N TYR A 215 18.45 -0.06 13.76
CA TYR A 215 18.19 1.20 14.47
C TYR A 215 19.19 1.44 15.60
N ASN A 216 20.48 1.35 15.28
CA ASN A 216 21.58 1.71 16.16
C ASN A 216 22.38 2.88 15.55
N ASN A 217 23.52 3.20 16.17
CA ASN A 217 24.43 4.24 15.70
C ASN A 217 25.72 3.66 15.09
N ILE A 218 25.70 2.41 14.61
CA ILE A 218 26.91 1.68 14.21
C ILE A 218 27.52 2.37 13.01
N SER A 219 28.78 2.78 13.14
CA SER A 219 29.56 3.43 12.08
C SER A 219 30.88 2.74 11.82
N ASP A 220 31.48 2.13 12.86
CA ASP A 220 32.71 1.37 12.77
C ASP A 220 32.46 -0.14 12.79
N LEU A 221 33.03 -0.83 11.82
CA LEU A 221 32.98 -2.28 11.67
C LEU A 221 34.40 -2.79 11.52
N HIS A 222 34.88 -3.52 12.52
CA HIS A 222 36.19 -4.15 12.43
C HIS A 222 36.17 -5.26 11.36
N GLU A 223 37.26 -5.43 10.60
CA GLU A 223 37.36 -6.42 9.50
C GLU A 223 37.03 -7.86 9.94
N ASN A 224 37.38 -8.20 11.18
CA ASN A 224 37.17 -9.53 11.78
C ASN A 224 35.95 -9.60 12.72
N ALA A 225 35.05 -8.61 12.70
CA ALA A 225 33.89 -8.55 13.60
C ALA A 225 33.00 -9.82 13.56
N PHE A 226 32.90 -10.47 12.41
CA PHE A 226 32.05 -11.66 12.20
C PHE A 226 32.84 -12.93 11.87
N ILE A 227 34.15 -12.95 12.10
CA ILE A 227 35.06 -14.00 11.59
C ILE A 227 34.67 -15.42 12.04
N ASN A 228 34.06 -15.57 13.22
CA ASN A 228 33.70 -16.87 13.81
C ASN A 228 32.22 -17.29 13.57
N LEU A 229 31.41 -16.46 12.92
CA LEU A 229 29.95 -16.66 12.82
C LEU A 229 29.56 -17.51 11.61
N HIS A 230 30.15 -18.70 11.48
CA HIS A 230 29.98 -19.58 10.30
C HIS A 230 28.54 -20.10 10.11
N ASN A 231 27.75 -20.15 11.19
CA ASN A 231 26.37 -20.63 11.20
C ASN A 231 25.34 -19.52 11.00
N LEU A 232 25.78 -18.26 10.85
CA LEU A 232 24.89 -17.12 10.71
C LEU A 232 24.11 -17.22 9.40
N THR A 233 22.79 -17.20 9.50
CA THR A 233 21.84 -17.24 8.38
C THR A 233 21.22 -15.87 8.12
N ILE A 234 21.05 -15.04 9.15
CA ILE A 234 20.47 -13.69 9.04
C ILE A 234 21.39 -12.67 9.72
N LEU A 235 21.75 -11.62 8.98
CA LEU A 235 22.44 -10.44 9.50
C LEU A 235 21.67 -9.18 9.12
N ASN A 236 21.11 -8.50 10.12
CA ASN A 236 20.37 -7.26 9.91
C ASN A 236 21.07 -6.06 10.56
N LEU A 237 21.52 -5.13 9.71
CA LEU A 237 22.19 -3.88 10.05
C LEU A 237 21.40 -2.65 9.54
N LEU A 238 20.09 -2.82 9.29
CA LEU A 238 19.18 -1.77 8.83
C LEU A 238 19.26 -0.51 9.71
N ASN A 239 19.27 0.65 9.09
CA ASN A 239 19.20 1.95 9.78
C ASN A 239 20.32 2.14 10.81
N ASN A 240 21.54 2.22 10.30
CA ASN A 240 22.76 2.52 11.06
C ASN A 240 23.52 3.66 10.36
N LYS A 241 24.76 3.92 10.78
CA LYS A 241 25.63 4.99 10.26
C LYS A 241 26.84 4.44 9.51
N ILE A 242 26.72 3.25 8.91
CA ILE A 242 27.84 2.56 8.26
C ILE A 242 28.18 3.26 6.94
N GLU A 243 29.42 3.75 6.82
CA GLU A 243 29.92 4.42 5.60
C GLU A 243 30.78 3.51 4.73
N LYS A 244 31.53 2.60 5.36
CA LYS A 244 32.47 1.68 4.69
C LYS A 244 32.28 0.27 5.21
N ILE A 245 32.33 -0.69 4.29
CA ILE A 245 32.38 -2.11 4.59
C ILE A 245 33.80 -2.59 4.35
N PRO A 246 34.50 -3.17 5.35
CA PRO A 246 35.77 -3.83 5.13
C PRO A 246 35.67 -4.97 4.11
N GLU A 247 36.68 -5.11 3.25
CA GLU A 247 36.68 -6.07 2.13
C GLU A 247 36.36 -7.50 2.56
N ASN A 248 36.92 -7.95 3.69
CA ASN A 248 36.77 -9.33 4.17
C ASN A 248 35.71 -9.51 5.26
N LEU A 249 34.90 -8.49 5.56
CA LEU A 249 33.94 -8.52 6.68
C LEU A 249 33.01 -9.76 6.64
N PHE A 250 32.63 -10.19 5.44
CA PHE A 250 31.69 -11.29 5.21
C PHE A 250 32.39 -12.61 4.79
N GLY A 251 33.72 -12.67 4.84
CA GLY A 251 34.51 -13.76 4.24
C GLY A 251 34.16 -15.17 4.74
N ASN A 252 33.67 -15.28 5.98
CA ASN A 252 33.40 -16.55 6.66
C ASN A 252 31.91 -16.88 6.86
N LEU A 253 31.00 -16.05 6.36
CA LEU A 253 29.55 -16.18 6.55
C LEU A 253 28.92 -17.10 5.49
N PHE A 254 29.42 -18.33 5.38
CA PHE A 254 29.04 -19.26 4.31
C PHE A 254 27.57 -19.70 4.37
N SER A 255 26.95 -19.65 5.56
CA SER A 255 25.55 -20.02 5.80
C SER A 255 24.57 -18.87 5.60
N LEU A 256 25.06 -17.65 5.34
CA LEU A 256 24.22 -16.46 5.30
C LEU A 256 23.23 -16.54 4.15
N ASN A 257 21.96 -16.39 4.49
CA ASN A 257 20.83 -16.41 3.57
C ASN A 257 20.30 -15.00 3.33
N GLU A 258 20.23 -14.18 4.38
CA GLU A 258 19.72 -12.82 4.33
C GLU A 258 20.72 -11.81 4.92
N LEU A 259 21.01 -10.77 4.14
CA LEU A 259 21.83 -9.63 4.54
C LEU A 259 21.08 -8.33 4.30
N ASN A 260 20.81 -7.59 5.37
CA ASN A 260 20.14 -6.31 5.30
C ASN A 260 21.05 -5.17 5.75
N LEU A 261 21.39 -4.29 4.81
CA LEU A 261 22.24 -3.11 4.96
C LEU A 261 21.49 -1.81 4.58
N LYS A 262 20.16 -1.86 4.53
CA LYS A 262 19.33 -0.71 4.14
C LYS A 262 19.50 0.48 5.08
N LEU A 263 19.21 1.68 4.59
CA LEU A 263 19.24 2.93 5.39
C LEU A 263 20.60 3.11 6.10
N ASN A 264 21.68 3.01 5.35
CA ASN A 264 23.03 3.31 5.85
C ASN A 264 23.63 4.44 5.01
N LYS A 265 24.93 4.67 5.13
CA LYS A 265 25.66 5.72 4.40
C LYS A 265 26.73 5.12 3.49
N ILE A 266 26.53 3.89 3.03
CA ILE A 266 27.57 3.16 2.27
C ILE A 266 27.77 3.83 0.92
N VAL A 267 28.99 4.33 0.67
CA VAL A 267 29.34 5.06 -0.56
C VAL A 267 29.90 4.11 -1.64
N SER A 268 30.63 3.09 -1.22
CA SER A 268 31.27 2.12 -2.12
C SER A 268 31.47 0.78 -1.45
N LEU A 269 31.52 -0.28 -2.26
CA LEU A 269 31.86 -1.64 -1.84
C LEU A 269 33.19 -2.05 -2.50
N ALA A 270 33.93 -2.95 -1.85
CA ALA A 270 35.13 -3.53 -2.44
C ALA A 270 34.77 -4.47 -3.61
N ASN A 271 35.75 -4.81 -4.45
CA ASN A 271 35.54 -5.81 -5.50
C ASN A 271 35.18 -7.15 -4.86
N SER A 272 34.27 -7.93 -5.46
CA SER A 272 33.92 -9.26 -4.93
C SER A 272 33.45 -9.25 -3.45
N GLN A 273 32.92 -8.14 -2.92
CA GLN A 273 32.53 -7.95 -1.52
C GLN A 273 31.65 -9.09 -0.95
N PHE A 274 30.83 -9.73 -1.79
CA PHE A 274 29.90 -10.79 -1.40
C PHE A 274 30.30 -12.19 -1.89
N ARG A 275 31.54 -12.36 -2.39
CA ARG A 275 31.99 -13.59 -3.07
C ARG A 275 31.90 -14.86 -2.22
N SER A 276 32.01 -14.76 -0.90
CA SER A 276 31.92 -15.89 0.04
C SER A 276 30.49 -16.34 0.33
N LEU A 277 29.47 -15.52 0.04
CA LEU A 277 28.09 -15.69 0.48
C LEU A 277 27.30 -16.64 -0.43
N ARG A 278 27.72 -17.91 -0.49
CA ARG A 278 27.19 -18.92 -1.43
C ARG A 278 25.72 -19.28 -1.22
N ASN A 279 25.19 -19.07 -0.02
CA ASN A 279 23.80 -19.35 0.35
C ASN A 279 22.89 -18.13 0.35
N LEU A 280 23.41 -16.95 0.00
CA LEU A 280 22.67 -15.70 0.05
C LEU A 280 21.54 -15.73 -0.98
N THR A 281 20.31 -15.54 -0.49
CA THR A 281 19.10 -15.42 -1.31
C THR A 281 18.60 -13.99 -1.31
N ASN A 282 18.72 -13.27 -0.20
CA ASN A 282 18.18 -11.91 -0.04
C ASN A 282 19.29 -10.91 0.31
N LEU A 283 19.48 -9.91 -0.55
CA LEU A 283 20.44 -8.83 -0.31
C LEU A 283 19.76 -7.47 -0.43
N TYR A 284 19.77 -6.73 0.68
CA TYR A 284 19.14 -5.42 0.76
C TYR A 284 20.18 -4.32 0.99
N LEU A 285 20.34 -3.43 0.01
CA LEU A 285 21.28 -2.31 0.01
C LEU A 285 20.58 -0.96 -0.23
N ALA A 286 19.24 -0.92 -0.16
CA ALA A 286 18.49 0.29 -0.49
C ALA A 286 18.72 1.44 0.50
N TYR A 287 18.51 2.67 0.03
CA TYR A 287 18.75 3.89 0.83
C TYR A 287 20.20 3.94 1.35
N ASN A 288 21.15 3.85 0.43
CA ASN A 288 22.57 4.07 0.66
C ASN A 288 23.08 5.13 -0.33
N GLN A 289 24.39 5.29 -0.45
CA GLN A 289 25.01 6.30 -1.31
C GLN A 289 25.85 5.66 -2.42
N LEU A 290 25.57 4.40 -2.75
CA LEU A 290 26.35 3.62 -3.73
C LEU A 290 26.33 4.30 -5.09
N ASN A 291 27.51 4.65 -5.61
CA ASN A 291 27.63 5.31 -6.91
C ASN A 291 28.15 4.40 -8.04
N ARG A 292 28.73 3.25 -7.69
CA ARG A 292 29.24 2.24 -8.63
C ARG A 292 29.22 0.85 -8.00
N LEU A 293 29.19 -0.17 -8.85
CA LEU A 293 29.35 -1.57 -8.48
C LEU A 293 30.41 -2.21 -9.39
N SER A 294 31.27 -3.07 -8.82
CA SER A 294 32.22 -3.85 -9.62
C SER A 294 31.48 -4.95 -10.39
N ARG A 295 32.07 -5.40 -11.52
CA ARG A 295 31.47 -6.43 -12.38
C ARG A 295 31.26 -7.78 -11.69
N ASP A 296 32.05 -8.05 -10.64
CA ASP A 296 32.16 -9.33 -9.94
C ASP A 296 31.68 -9.22 -8.49
N ILE A 297 30.97 -8.15 -8.12
CA ILE A 297 30.61 -7.82 -6.73
C ILE A 297 29.93 -8.98 -5.99
N PHE A 298 29.10 -9.76 -6.68
CA PHE A 298 28.38 -10.91 -6.13
C PHE A 298 29.21 -12.21 -6.12
N GLY A 299 30.27 -12.30 -6.92
CA GLY A 299 31.14 -13.48 -7.02
C GLY A 299 30.37 -14.80 -7.17
N ASN A 300 30.36 -15.61 -6.10
CA ASN A 300 29.70 -16.93 -6.03
C ASN A 300 28.34 -16.91 -5.28
N ALA A 301 27.70 -15.76 -5.09
CA ALA A 301 26.34 -15.65 -4.56
C ALA A 301 25.29 -16.10 -5.61
N ILE A 302 25.42 -17.36 -6.07
CA ILE A 302 24.65 -17.95 -7.16
C ILE A 302 23.20 -18.27 -6.81
N ARG A 303 22.84 -18.21 -5.52
CA ARG A 303 21.50 -18.45 -5.00
C ARG A 303 20.69 -17.17 -4.78
N LEU A 304 21.21 -16.02 -5.22
CA LEU A 304 20.55 -14.73 -5.00
C LEU A 304 19.21 -14.70 -5.74
N GLU A 305 18.12 -14.53 -4.99
CA GLU A 305 16.74 -14.49 -5.47
C GLU A 305 16.18 -13.07 -5.46
N MET A 306 16.56 -12.27 -4.46
CA MET A 306 16.08 -10.91 -4.26
C MET A 306 17.26 -9.96 -4.05
N LEU A 307 17.32 -8.92 -4.88
CA LEU A 307 18.32 -7.86 -4.79
C LEU A 307 17.65 -6.48 -4.78
N ASP A 308 17.89 -5.73 -3.72
CA ASP A 308 17.39 -4.37 -3.56
C ASP A 308 18.52 -3.34 -3.53
N LEU A 309 18.72 -2.67 -4.66
CA LEU A 309 19.68 -1.57 -4.85
C LEU A 309 18.98 -0.21 -4.99
N SER A 310 17.69 -0.13 -4.66
CA SER A 310 16.90 1.09 -4.82
C SER A 310 17.38 2.24 -3.93
N TYR A 311 17.04 3.49 -4.28
CA TYR A 311 17.44 4.67 -3.50
C TYR A 311 18.96 4.72 -3.25
N ASN A 312 19.73 4.70 -4.33
CA ASN A 312 21.19 4.85 -4.33
C ASN A 312 21.59 5.88 -5.39
N ASN A 313 22.89 6.04 -5.62
CA ASN A 313 23.45 7.00 -6.56
C ASN A 313 23.99 6.35 -7.85
N LEU A 314 23.48 5.17 -8.23
CA LEU A 314 24.02 4.38 -9.35
C LEU A 314 23.73 5.07 -10.68
N LYS A 315 24.76 5.32 -11.49
CA LYS A 315 24.63 5.89 -12.84
C LYS A 315 24.81 4.88 -13.97
N TYR A 316 25.67 3.89 -13.74
CA TYR A 316 26.04 2.88 -14.73
C TYR A 316 26.07 1.50 -14.09
N LEU A 317 25.58 0.50 -14.81
CA LEU A 317 25.68 -0.91 -14.46
C LEU A 317 26.58 -1.61 -15.47
N HIS A 318 27.58 -2.33 -14.99
CA HIS A 318 28.45 -3.09 -15.88
C HIS A 318 27.68 -4.26 -16.51
N LYS A 319 27.83 -4.52 -17.82
CA LYS A 319 27.09 -5.56 -18.57
C LYS A 319 27.17 -6.99 -18.02
N GLU A 320 28.21 -7.29 -17.24
CA GLU A 320 28.45 -8.61 -16.61
C GLU A 320 28.01 -8.66 -15.13
N LEU A 321 27.42 -7.59 -14.58
CA LEU A 321 27.10 -7.47 -13.16
C LEU A 321 26.27 -8.64 -12.63
N PHE A 322 25.35 -9.17 -13.44
CA PHE A 322 24.44 -10.24 -13.07
C PHE A 322 24.78 -11.59 -13.72
N LEU A 323 26.01 -11.78 -14.22
CA LEU A 323 26.40 -12.97 -14.98
C LEU A 323 26.12 -14.29 -14.23
N ASN A 324 26.32 -14.30 -12.92
CA ASN A 324 26.19 -15.49 -12.06
C ASN A 324 24.87 -15.55 -11.25
N SER A 325 24.04 -14.50 -11.27
CA SER A 325 22.83 -14.39 -10.43
C SER A 325 21.62 -15.04 -11.09
N THR A 326 21.75 -16.27 -11.58
CA THR A 326 20.74 -16.95 -12.41
C THR A 326 19.42 -17.25 -11.70
N LYS A 327 19.41 -17.23 -10.37
CA LYS A 327 18.23 -17.43 -9.52
C LYS A 327 17.47 -16.16 -9.18
N LEU A 328 17.89 -15.02 -9.70
CA LEU A 328 17.27 -13.73 -9.35
C LEU A 328 15.84 -13.68 -9.88
N THR A 329 14.88 -13.51 -8.97
CA THR A 329 13.44 -13.39 -9.26
C THR A 329 12.94 -11.96 -9.11
N GLN A 330 13.56 -11.17 -8.24
CA GLN A 330 13.21 -9.77 -7.99
C GLN A 330 14.45 -8.87 -7.98
N LEU A 331 14.46 -7.86 -8.84
CA LEU A 331 15.50 -6.85 -8.94
C LEU A 331 14.92 -5.44 -8.80
N ARG A 332 15.32 -4.73 -7.74
CA ARG A 332 14.91 -3.34 -7.50
C ARG A 332 16.09 -2.41 -7.72
N LEU A 333 15.96 -1.54 -8.71
CA LEU A 333 16.95 -0.53 -9.12
C LEU A 333 16.38 0.89 -9.13
N HIS A 334 15.15 1.06 -8.62
CA HIS A 334 14.46 2.33 -8.67
C HIS A 334 15.06 3.42 -7.80
N ASN A 335 14.76 4.68 -8.12
CA ASN A 335 15.33 5.85 -7.45
C ASN A 335 16.87 5.79 -7.46
N ASN A 336 17.43 5.66 -8.65
CA ASN A 336 18.86 5.81 -8.91
C ASN A 336 19.03 6.86 -10.01
N PHE A 337 20.23 6.96 -10.59
CA PHE A 337 20.53 7.87 -11.68
C PHE A 337 20.93 7.12 -12.95
N ILE A 338 20.44 5.88 -13.15
CA ILE A 338 20.85 5.01 -14.25
C ILE A 338 20.47 5.66 -15.57
N GLU A 339 21.46 5.92 -16.43
CA GLU A 339 21.26 6.63 -17.70
C GLU A 339 21.07 5.68 -18.89
N ASP A 340 21.61 4.46 -18.77
CA ASP A 340 21.66 3.49 -19.86
C ASP A 340 21.75 2.05 -19.33
N LEU A 341 21.24 1.11 -20.13
CA LEU A 341 21.34 -0.34 -19.90
C LEU A 341 22.01 -0.99 -21.10
N ASP A 342 22.98 -1.88 -20.84
CA ASP A 342 23.55 -2.72 -21.88
C ASP A 342 22.52 -3.76 -22.34
N ALA A 343 22.46 -4.04 -23.64
CA ALA A 343 21.52 -5.01 -24.20
C ALA A 343 21.64 -6.43 -23.62
N ASN A 344 22.76 -6.76 -22.98
CA ASN A 344 23.01 -8.09 -22.41
C ASN A 344 23.00 -8.12 -20.87
N ILE A 345 22.65 -7.01 -20.20
CA ILE A 345 22.74 -6.90 -18.75
C ILE A 345 21.91 -7.96 -18.02
N PHE A 346 20.77 -8.38 -18.60
CA PHE A 346 19.85 -9.35 -18.01
C PHE A 346 19.86 -10.73 -18.68
N LYS A 347 20.78 -11.00 -19.63
CA LYS A 347 20.72 -12.21 -20.50
C LYS A 347 20.63 -13.56 -19.78
N ASN A 348 21.12 -13.64 -18.54
CA ASN A 348 21.17 -14.86 -17.72
C ASN A 348 20.07 -14.92 -16.65
N LEU A 349 19.23 -13.89 -16.54
CA LEU A 349 18.20 -13.75 -15.52
C LEU A 349 16.89 -14.41 -15.95
N GLN A 350 16.94 -15.70 -16.24
CA GLN A 350 15.81 -16.45 -16.80
C GLN A 350 14.66 -16.65 -15.80
N GLU A 351 14.90 -16.51 -14.50
CA GLU A 351 13.87 -16.62 -13.45
C GLU A 351 13.35 -15.25 -12.99
N LEU A 352 13.80 -14.15 -13.60
CA LEU A 352 13.43 -12.80 -13.19
C LEU A 352 11.95 -12.54 -13.50
N LYS A 353 11.18 -12.27 -12.45
CA LYS A 353 9.74 -11.97 -12.53
C LYS A 353 9.46 -10.49 -12.40
N GLN A 354 10.17 -9.82 -11.50
CA GLN A 354 9.92 -8.42 -11.17
C GLN A 354 11.18 -7.59 -11.36
N LEU A 355 11.07 -6.58 -12.23
CA LEU A 355 12.13 -5.61 -12.47
C LEU A 355 11.59 -4.20 -12.30
N ASN A 356 12.14 -3.48 -11.32
CA ASN A 356 11.74 -2.11 -11.05
C ASN A 356 12.89 -1.13 -11.34
N LEU A 357 12.71 -0.32 -12.37
CA LEU A 357 13.62 0.72 -12.87
C LEU A 357 13.00 2.13 -12.75
N GLN A 358 11.89 2.30 -12.03
CA GLN A 358 11.22 3.60 -11.89
C GLN A 358 12.17 4.68 -11.33
N ASN A 359 11.94 5.95 -11.64
CA ASN A 359 12.72 7.08 -11.15
C ASN A 359 14.23 6.90 -11.44
N ASN A 360 14.58 6.80 -12.73
CA ASN A 360 15.94 6.78 -13.24
C ASN A 360 16.09 7.77 -14.41
N ASN A 361 17.21 7.75 -15.13
CA ASN A 361 17.50 8.66 -16.24
C ASN A 361 17.54 7.95 -17.61
N LEU A 362 16.92 6.78 -17.74
CA LEU A 362 16.98 5.98 -18.96
C LEU A 362 16.38 6.73 -20.15
N LYS A 363 17.13 6.85 -21.24
CA LYS A 363 16.70 7.58 -22.45
C LYS A 363 16.08 6.68 -23.51
N GLU A 364 16.40 5.40 -23.48
CA GLU A 364 15.93 4.40 -24.44
C GLU A 364 15.91 3.01 -23.79
N ILE A 365 15.21 2.08 -24.44
CA ILE A 365 15.31 0.64 -24.18
C ILE A 365 15.93 0.03 -25.45
N LYS A 366 17.18 -0.45 -25.34
CA LYS A 366 17.92 -0.98 -26.50
C LYS A 366 17.37 -2.32 -26.97
N GLU A 367 17.54 -2.58 -28.27
CA GLU A 367 17.26 -3.89 -28.86
C GLU A 367 18.00 -5.00 -28.10
N GLY A 368 17.27 -6.05 -27.75
CA GLY A 368 17.81 -7.23 -27.09
C GLY A 368 17.99 -7.13 -25.57
N THR A 369 17.71 -5.98 -24.93
CA THR A 369 17.82 -5.79 -23.47
C THR A 369 17.13 -6.89 -22.66
N PHE A 370 15.99 -7.38 -23.17
CA PHE A 370 15.15 -8.41 -22.54
C PHE A 370 15.21 -9.77 -23.25
N LYS A 371 16.20 -9.96 -24.12
CA LYS A 371 16.39 -11.24 -24.79
C LYS A 371 16.70 -12.32 -23.75
N ASN A 372 15.89 -13.38 -23.76
CA ASN A 372 15.93 -14.51 -22.82
C ASN A 372 15.43 -14.21 -21.39
N THR A 373 14.85 -13.04 -21.09
CA THR A 373 14.19 -12.76 -19.80
C THR A 373 12.68 -12.98 -19.91
N ASN A 374 12.30 -14.16 -20.39
CA ASN A 374 10.93 -14.47 -20.77
C ASN A 374 9.97 -14.59 -19.58
N SER A 375 10.50 -14.65 -18.35
CA SER A 375 9.73 -14.81 -17.11
C SER A 375 9.29 -13.52 -16.44
N ILE A 376 9.68 -12.35 -16.96
CA ILE A 376 9.30 -11.06 -16.37
C ILE A 376 7.78 -10.90 -16.50
N THR A 377 7.10 -10.74 -15.37
CA THR A 377 5.66 -10.48 -15.25
C THR A 377 5.38 -9.02 -15.00
N ASP A 378 6.24 -8.34 -14.22
CA ASP A 378 6.04 -6.96 -13.80
C ASP A 378 7.28 -6.13 -14.12
N LEU A 379 7.10 -5.14 -15.01
CA LEU A 379 8.18 -4.27 -15.48
C LEU A 379 7.80 -2.80 -15.32
N ASN A 380 8.55 -2.09 -14.48
CA ASN A 380 8.29 -0.69 -14.18
C ASN A 380 9.44 0.22 -14.64
N PHE A 381 9.15 1.09 -15.60
CA PHE A 381 10.00 2.15 -16.14
C PHE A 381 9.47 3.56 -15.85
N GLU A 382 8.49 3.70 -14.95
CA GLU A 382 7.85 4.98 -14.64
C GLU A 382 8.86 6.06 -14.28
N ASN A 383 8.62 7.29 -14.74
CA ASN A 383 9.47 8.44 -14.43
C ASN A 383 10.94 8.22 -14.84
N ASN A 384 11.13 7.94 -16.14
CA ASN A 384 12.41 7.93 -16.81
C ASN A 384 12.40 8.99 -17.93
N LYS A 385 13.37 8.93 -18.86
CA LYS A 385 13.51 9.87 -19.98
C LYS A 385 13.34 9.17 -21.33
N ILE A 386 12.65 8.02 -21.36
CA ILE A 386 12.50 7.20 -22.57
C ILE A 386 11.75 8.01 -23.62
N ASN A 387 12.34 8.21 -24.78
CA ASN A 387 11.80 9.09 -25.83
C ASN A 387 11.02 8.33 -26.92
N CYS A 388 11.27 7.04 -27.10
CA CYS A 388 10.61 6.21 -28.09
C CYS A 388 10.68 4.73 -27.72
N LEU A 389 9.78 3.93 -28.30
CA LEU A 389 9.85 2.48 -28.30
C LEU A 389 10.15 1.99 -29.71
N PHE A 390 11.25 1.26 -29.87
CA PHE A 390 11.62 0.60 -31.12
C PHE A 390 11.02 -0.80 -31.19
N GLU A 391 10.86 -1.36 -32.40
CA GLU A 391 10.20 -2.66 -32.64
C GLU A 391 10.71 -3.78 -31.72
N LYS A 392 12.01 -3.84 -31.45
CA LYS A 392 12.65 -4.90 -30.67
C LYS A 392 13.13 -4.47 -29.28
N SER A 393 12.70 -3.29 -28.83
CA SER A 393 13.05 -2.80 -27.49
C SER A 393 12.50 -3.70 -26.36
N LEU A 394 11.35 -4.33 -26.60
CA LEU A 394 10.65 -5.21 -25.64
C LEU A 394 10.64 -6.68 -26.08
N GLU A 395 11.53 -7.05 -27.02
CA GLU A 395 11.63 -8.43 -27.54
C GLU A 395 11.95 -9.42 -26.40
N GLY A 396 11.20 -10.53 -26.37
CA GLY A 396 11.39 -11.61 -25.40
C GLY A 396 10.52 -11.54 -24.14
N LEU A 397 9.80 -10.44 -23.89
CA LEU A 397 8.91 -10.29 -22.73
C LEU A 397 7.57 -11.06 -22.90
N THR A 398 7.63 -12.37 -23.09
CA THR A 398 6.48 -13.21 -23.45
C THR A 398 5.53 -13.57 -22.30
N SER A 399 5.94 -13.34 -21.05
CA SER A 399 5.11 -13.59 -19.85
C SER A 399 4.73 -12.31 -19.11
N ILE A 400 4.95 -11.13 -19.71
CA ILE A 400 4.63 -9.86 -19.08
C ILE A 400 3.13 -9.74 -18.81
N TYR A 401 2.79 -9.27 -17.63
CA TYR A 401 1.42 -9.06 -17.16
C TYR A 401 1.11 -7.56 -17.07
N GLU A 402 2.07 -6.80 -16.53
CA GLU A 402 1.99 -5.35 -16.34
C GLU A 402 3.26 -4.66 -16.83
N LEU A 403 3.07 -3.64 -17.68
CA LEU A 403 4.13 -2.79 -18.21
C LEU A 403 3.81 -1.33 -17.88
N ASN A 404 4.60 -0.75 -17.00
CA ASN A 404 4.47 0.65 -16.62
C ASN A 404 5.54 1.53 -17.29
N LEU A 405 5.10 2.39 -18.20
CA LEU A 405 5.90 3.38 -18.94
C LEU A 405 5.42 4.81 -18.67
N ASN A 406 4.67 5.04 -17.59
CA ASN A 406 4.15 6.36 -17.23
C ASN A 406 5.26 7.40 -17.08
N SER A 407 4.91 8.66 -17.28
CA SER A 407 5.77 9.80 -16.96
C SER A 407 7.15 9.69 -17.63
N ASN A 408 7.16 9.31 -18.90
CA ASN A 408 8.36 9.30 -19.74
C ASN A 408 8.23 10.37 -20.83
N ASN A 409 9.16 10.39 -21.78
CA ASN A 409 9.14 11.33 -22.91
C ASN A 409 8.69 10.67 -24.22
N ILE A 410 7.97 9.55 -24.16
CA ILE A 410 7.69 8.72 -25.34
C ILE A 410 6.83 9.52 -26.32
N SER A 411 7.40 9.85 -27.48
CA SER A 411 6.68 10.54 -28.56
C SER A 411 6.34 9.62 -29.72
N ILE A 412 7.04 8.48 -29.85
CA ILE A 412 6.88 7.53 -30.94
C ILE A 412 6.89 6.10 -30.38
N ILE A 413 5.92 5.30 -30.80
CA ILE A 413 5.91 3.85 -30.63
C ILE A 413 6.00 3.25 -32.03
N ALA A 414 7.11 2.57 -32.34
CA ALA A 414 7.29 1.93 -33.63
C ALA A 414 6.30 0.77 -33.81
N ASN A 415 5.96 0.46 -35.06
CA ASN A 415 5.11 -0.68 -35.39
C ASN A 415 5.66 -1.96 -34.77
N ASN A 416 4.76 -2.80 -34.25
CA ASN A 416 5.11 -4.10 -33.66
C ASN A 416 6.00 -4.03 -32.40
N SER A 417 6.16 -2.87 -31.76
CA SER A 417 6.92 -2.74 -30.49
C SER A 417 6.39 -3.64 -29.36
N PHE A 418 5.12 -4.08 -29.45
CA PHE A 418 4.47 -4.95 -28.47
C PHE A 418 4.18 -6.37 -28.99
N LYS A 419 4.75 -6.77 -30.14
CA LYS A 419 4.37 -8.02 -30.84
C LYS A 419 4.46 -9.30 -30.00
N ASP A 420 5.40 -9.33 -29.05
CA ASP A 420 5.66 -10.49 -28.19
C ASP A 420 4.86 -10.48 -26.89
N LEU A 421 4.21 -9.37 -26.53
CA LEU A 421 3.58 -9.13 -25.22
C LEU A 421 2.17 -9.75 -25.14
N LYS A 422 2.05 -11.03 -25.51
CA LYS A 422 0.77 -11.72 -25.70
C LYS A 422 -0.01 -11.95 -24.41
N THR A 423 0.64 -11.84 -23.26
CA THR A 423 0.05 -12.02 -21.92
C THR A 423 -0.24 -10.70 -21.20
N LEU A 424 0.12 -9.56 -21.79
CA LEU A 424 0.00 -8.25 -21.16
C LEU A 424 -1.48 -7.92 -20.92
N GLN A 425 -1.81 -7.49 -19.70
CA GLN A 425 -3.17 -7.07 -19.32
C GLN A 425 -3.26 -5.58 -19.00
N TYR A 426 -2.18 -4.98 -18.51
CA TYR A 426 -2.14 -3.58 -18.11
C TYR A 426 -0.97 -2.86 -18.78
N LEU A 427 -1.30 -1.87 -19.61
CA LEU A 427 -0.33 -1.01 -20.28
C LEU A 427 -0.51 0.41 -19.79
N HIS A 428 0.53 0.94 -19.12
CA HIS A 428 0.52 2.30 -18.60
C HIS A 428 1.42 3.21 -19.45
N LEU A 429 0.81 4.17 -20.14
CA LEU A 429 1.48 5.16 -20.99
C LEU A 429 1.06 6.60 -20.63
N LYS A 430 0.57 6.82 -19.40
CA LYS A 430 0.14 8.15 -18.94
C LYS A 430 1.29 9.15 -18.96
N ASN A 431 0.98 10.42 -19.18
CA ASN A 431 1.93 11.53 -19.08
C ASN A 431 3.17 11.30 -19.95
N ASN A 432 2.97 10.98 -21.23
CA ASN A 432 4.01 10.89 -22.24
C ASN A 432 3.81 11.98 -23.31
N ASN A 433 4.52 11.91 -24.43
CA ASN A 433 4.48 12.89 -25.51
C ASN A 433 3.86 12.33 -26.80
N LEU A 434 3.04 11.28 -26.74
CA LEU A 434 2.43 10.66 -27.93
C LEU A 434 1.53 11.67 -28.65
N THR A 435 1.69 11.80 -29.96
CA THR A 435 0.87 12.71 -30.79
C THR A 435 -0.09 11.97 -31.72
N ILE A 436 0.30 10.80 -32.21
CA ILE A 436 -0.47 10.00 -33.16
C ILE A 436 -0.44 8.55 -32.70
N LEU A 437 -1.57 7.85 -32.85
CA LEU A 437 -1.64 6.39 -32.74
C LEU A 437 -1.94 5.79 -34.11
N ASN A 438 -1.03 4.95 -34.61
CA ASN A 438 -1.14 4.28 -35.91
C ASN A 438 -1.70 2.85 -35.77
N GLU A 439 -2.17 2.27 -36.88
CA GLU A 439 -2.75 0.92 -37.01
C GLU A 439 -1.99 -0.15 -36.20
N ASN A 440 -0.66 -0.15 -36.30
CA ASN A 440 0.18 -1.21 -35.75
C ASN A 440 0.81 -0.87 -34.39
N THR A 441 0.33 0.20 -33.74
CA THR A 441 0.83 0.66 -32.43
C THR A 441 0.67 -0.41 -31.35
N PHE A 442 -0.50 -1.05 -31.29
CA PHE A 442 -0.85 -2.04 -30.26
C PHE A 442 -0.82 -3.49 -30.76
N ASN A 443 -0.19 -3.75 -31.90
CA ASN A 443 -0.13 -5.10 -32.47
C ASN A 443 0.59 -6.07 -31.50
N GLY A 444 -0.01 -7.24 -31.25
CA GLY A 444 0.49 -8.25 -30.31
C GLY A 444 -0.25 -8.33 -28.97
N LEU A 445 -0.99 -7.28 -28.59
CA LEU A 445 -1.69 -7.16 -27.31
C LEU A 445 -3.01 -7.95 -27.26
N GLN A 446 -2.94 -9.29 -27.27
CA GLN A 446 -4.11 -10.17 -27.41
C GLN A 446 -4.96 -10.26 -26.12
N THR A 447 -4.37 -10.08 -24.95
CA THR A 447 -5.04 -10.23 -23.65
C THR A 447 -5.24 -8.91 -22.91
N ILE A 448 -5.04 -7.77 -23.58
CA ILE A 448 -5.04 -6.47 -22.92
C ILE A 448 -6.41 -6.13 -22.33
N ILE A 449 -6.42 -5.71 -21.06
CA ILE A 449 -7.65 -5.36 -20.34
C ILE A 449 -7.76 -3.85 -20.18
N ILE A 450 -6.64 -3.19 -19.90
CA ILE A 450 -6.59 -1.74 -19.66
C ILE A 450 -5.43 -1.09 -20.39
N ILE A 451 -5.74 -0.01 -21.11
CA ILE A 451 -4.74 0.88 -21.69
C ILE A 451 -4.93 2.28 -21.10
N TYR A 452 -3.86 2.80 -20.51
CA TYR A 452 -3.83 4.16 -19.98
C TYR A 452 -3.03 5.11 -20.89
N LEU A 453 -3.71 6.03 -21.58
CA LEU A 453 -3.08 7.06 -22.43
C LEU A 453 -3.34 8.49 -21.93
N THR A 454 -3.85 8.63 -20.69
CA THR A 454 -4.15 9.92 -20.06
C THR A 454 -2.98 10.89 -20.12
N GLY A 455 -3.22 12.16 -20.44
CA GLY A 455 -2.18 13.20 -20.33
C GLY A 455 -1.08 13.11 -21.40
N ASN A 456 -1.41 12.63 -22.60
CA ASN A 456 -0.54 12.68 -23.77
C ASN A 456 -0.89 13.91 -24.64
N LYS A 457 -0.35 13.95 -25.87
CA LYS A 457 -0.62 15.01 -26.86
C LYS A 457 -1.35 14.44 -28.08
N ILE A 458 -2.11 13.36 -27.90
CA ILE A 458 -2.71 12.61 -29.00
C ILE A 458 -3.76 13.50 -29.67
N ASN A 459 -3.56 13.79 -30.95
CA ASN A 459 -4.48 14.58 -31.76
C ASN A 459 -5.09 13.79 -32.92
N GLU A 460 -4.50 12.64 -33.25
CA GLU A 460 -4.92 11.76 -34.33
C GLU A 460 -4.81 10.28 -33.92
N ILE A 461 -5.83 9.50 -34.28
CA ILE A 461 -5.88 8.05 -34.10
C ILE A 461 -6.34 7.46 -35.44
N GLU A 462 -5.54 6.56 -36.01
CA GLU A 462 -5.91 5.84 -37.22
C GLU A 462 -7.04 4.84 -36.93
N LEU A 463 -7.96 4.67 -37.89
CA LEU A 463 -9.20 3.90 -37.74
C LEU A 463 -8.99 2.47 -37.21
N THR A 464 -7.91 1.80 -37.63
CA THR A 464 -7.61 0.39 -37.34
C THR A 464 -6.74 0.19 -36.09
N THR A 465 -6.35 1.27 -35.40
CA THR A 465 -5.47 1.25 -34.21
C THR A 465 -5.92 0.25 -33.13
N PHE A 466 -7.22 0.13 -32.92
CA PHE A 466 -7.80 -0.70 -31.86
C PHE A 466 -8.44 -2.00 -32.36
N GLU A 467 -8.35 -2.30 -33.66
CA GLU A 467 -9.09 -3.37 -34.33
C GLU A 467 -8.91 -4.75 -33.69
N LYS A 468 -7.70 -5.05 -33.18
CA LYS A 468 -7.35 -6.36 -32.60
C LYS A 468 -7.56 -6.45 -31.09
N LEU A 469 -7.95 -5.37 -30.40
CA LEU A 469 -7.97 -5.29 -28.94
C LEU A 469 -9.31 -5.77 -28.35
N THR A 470 -9.78 -6.94 -28.79
CA THR A 470 -11.13 -7.45 -28.47
C THR A 470 -11.35 -7.76 -27.00
N THR A 471 -10.28 -7.90 -26.20
CA THR A 471 -10.34 -8.16 -24.75
C THR A 471 -10.38 -6.89 -23.88
N LEU A 472 -10.19 -5.71 -24.50
CA LEU A 472 -10.08 -4.44 -23.81
C LEU A 472 -11.37 -4.07 -23.08
N LYS A 473 -11.25 -3.73 -21.80
CA LYS A 473 -12.39 -3.35 -20.94
C LYS A 473 -12.39 -1.88 -20.55
N LEU A 474 -11.21 -1.28 -20.40
CA LEU A 474 -11.07 0.13 -20.01
C LEU A 474 -10.06 0.83 -20.92
N LEU A 475 -10.49 1.92 -21.53
CA LEU A 475 -9.66 2.75 -22.40
C LEU A 475 -9.66 4.20 -21.90
N TYR A 476 -8.47 4.68 -21.51
CA TYR A 476 -8.27 6.05 -21.09
C TYR A 476 -7.59 6.86 -22.18
N LEU A 477 -8.33 7.77 -22.79
CA LEU A 477 -7.87 8.75 -23.79
C LEU A 477 -8.05 10.19 -23.31
N ASP A 478 -8.36 10.37 -22.02
CA ASP A 478 -8.63 11.66 -21.42
C ASP A 478 -7.39 12.56 -21.34
N HIS A 479 -7.60 13.87 -21.26
CA HIS A 479 -6.54 14.88 -21.20
C HIS A 479 -5.53 14.76 -22.37
N ASN A 480 -6.06 14.68 -23.60
CA ASN A 480 -5.30 14.65 -24.85
C ASN A 480 -5.67 15.88 -25.72
N SER A 481 -5.42 15.81 -27.03
CA SER A 481 -5.70 16.90 -27.99
C SER A 481 -6.62 16.45 -29.14
N LEU A 482 -7.48 15.45 -28.91
CA LEU A 482 -8.38 14.91 -29.92
C LEU A 482 -9.44 15.96 -30.31
N ILE A 483 -9.59 16.21 -31.61
CA ILE A 483 -10.60 17.15 -32.15
C ILE A 483 -11.79 16.40 -32.74
N LYS A 484 -11.56 15.24 -33.35
CA LYS A 484 -12.60 14.41 -33.97
C LYS A 484 -12.29 12.93 -33.72
N LEU A 485 -13.36 12.13 -33.73
CA LEU A 485 -13.29 10.68 -33.70
C LEU A 485 -13.85 10.15 -35.02
N GLN A 486 -13.16 9.19 -35.63
CA GLN A 486 -13.57 8.64 -36.92
C GLN A 486 -14.72 7.63 -36.73
N PRO A 487 -15.72 7.59 -37.65
CA PRO A 487 -16.72 6.53 -37.71
C PRO A 487 -16.09 5.13 -37.66
N GLY A 488 -16.55 4.27 -36.75
CA GLY A 488 -16.06 2.90 -36.60
C GLY A 488 -14.75 2.73 -35.81
N LEU A 489 -14.20 3.79 -35.22
CA LEU A 489 -12.92 3.74 -34.47
C LEU A 489 -12.89 2.68 -33.36
N PHE A 490 -14.04 2.40 -32.73
CA PHE A 490 -14.17 1.45 -31.63
C PHE A 490 -14.92 0.16 -32.00
N LYS A 491 -15.18 -0.07 -33.30
CA LYS A 491 -16.10 -1.10 -33.79
C LYS A 491 -15.86 -2.52 -33.25
N ASN A 492 -14.61 -2.88 -32.99
CA ASN A 492 -14.23 -4.23 -32.56
C ASN A 492 -13.98 -4.34 -31.04
N LEU A 493 -14.24 -3.28 -30.27
CA LEU A 493 -14.05 -3.26 -28.82
C LEU A 493 -15.28 -3.81 -28.07
N GLU A 494 -15.68 -5.04 -28.42
CA GLU A 494 -16.91 -5.70 -27.96
C GLU A 494 -16.95 -6.05 -26.45
N ASN A 495 -15.89 -5.77 -25.71
CA ASN A 495 -15.82 -5.95 -24.25
C ASN A 495 -15.57 -4.64 -23.48
N LEU A 496 -15.54 -3.50 -24.18
CA LEU A 496 -15.22 -2.21 -23.57
C LEU A 496 -16.37 -1.76 -22.66
N ASN A 497 -16.08 -1.65 -21.37
CA ASN A 497 -17.05 -1.22 -20.36
C ASN A 497 -16.94 0.28 -20.07
N ARG A 498 -15.74 0.86 -20.16
CA ARG A 498 -15.50 2.27 -19.82
C ARG A 498 -14.61 2.96 -20.84
N LEU A 499 -15.05 4.12 -21.27
CA LEU A 499 -14.33 4.98 -22.20
C LEU A 499 -14.20 6.39 -21.62
N PHE A 500 -12.96 6.80 -21.41
CA PHE A 500 -12.63 8.13 -20.87
C PHE A 500 -12.06 9.00 -21.99
N LEU A 501 -12.78 10.08 -22.32
CA LEU A 501 -12.46 11.05 -23.38
C LEU A 501 -12.48 12.49 -22.86
N GLN A 502 -12.65 12.69 -21.55
CA GLN A 502 -12.74 14.01 -20.95
C GLN A 502 -11.46 14.84 -21.12
N GLY A 503 -11.56 16.16 -21.15
CA GLY A 503 -10.40 17.05 -21.29
C GLY A 503 -9.71 16.95 -22.66
N ASN A 504 -10.47 16.67 -23.72
CA ASN A 504 -10.01 16.73 -25.10
C ASN A 504 -10.55 18.01 -25.79
N ARG A 505 -10.54 18.05 -27.13
CA ARG A 505 -11.04 19.18 -27.92
C ARG A 505 -12.16 18.75 -28.87
N ILE A 506 -12.87 17.66 -28.56
CA ILE A 506 -13.85 17.03 -29.45
C ILE A 506 -15.01 18.00 -29.68
N ASP A 507 -15.27 18.35 -30.94
CA ASP A 507 -16.30 19.35 -31.31
C ASP A 507 -17.59 18.74 -31.86
N SER A 508 -17.53 17.49 -32.31
CA SER A 508 -18.61 16.77 -32.97
C SER A 508 -18.48 15.27 -32.76
N LEU A 509 -19.63 14.58 -32.77
CA LEU A 509 -19.76 13.13 -32.66
C LEU A 509 -20.78 12.66 -33.70
N THR A 510 -20.49 11.53 -34.36
CA THR A 510 -21.45 10.84 -35.22
C THR A 510 -21.84 9.51 -34.55
N PRO A 511 -23.04 8.96 -34.82
CA PRO A 511 -23.50 7.69 -34.25
C PRO A 511 -22.51 6.54 -34.47
N GLU A 512 -21.89 6.50 -35.65
CA GLU A 512 -21.00 5.43 -36.09
C GLU A 512 -19.67 5.40 -35.31
N VAL A 513 -19.28 6.48 -34.63
CA VAL A 513 -18.09 6.48 -33.75
C VAL A 513 -18.21 5.42 -32.66
N PHE A 514 -19.43 5.18 -32.17
CA PHE A 514 -19.71 4.24 -31.09
C PHE A 514 -20.21 2.87 -31.58
N ASP A 515 -20.07 2.57 -32.87
CA ASP A 515 -20.30 1.22 -33.39
C ASP A 515 -19.53 0.19 -32.55
N GLY A 516 -20.15 -0.97 -32.30
CA GLY A 516 -19.55 -2.06 -31.51
C GLY A 516 -19.58 -1.87 -29.99
N LEU A 517 -19.87 -0.67 -29.48
CA LEU A 517 -19.84 -0.35 -28.05
C LEU A 517 -21.15 -0.64 -27.29
N SER A 518 -21.90 -1.66 -27.72
CA SER A 518 -23.07 -2.15 -26.99
C SER A 518 -22.84 -2.54 -25.52
N PRO A 519 -21.68 -3.07 -25.07
CA PRO A 519 -21.42 -3.35 -23.65
C PRO A 519 -21.05 -2.12 -22.82
N LEU A 520 -20.80 -0.95 -23.45
CA LEU A 520 -20.26 0.21 -22.76
C LEU A 520 -21.22 0.69 -21.67
N LYS A 521 -20.69 0.83 -20.46
CA LYS A 521 -21.43 1.25 -19.26
C LYS A 521 -21.18 2.71 -18.94
N ASP A 522 -19.92 3.13 -19.02
CA ASP A 522 -19.51 4.45 -18.56
C ASP A 522 -18.81 5.21 -19.71
N LEU A 523 -19.36 6.36 -20.07
CA LEU A 523 -18.83 7.24 -21.12
C LEU A 523 -18.59 8.65 -20.56
N TYR A 524 -17.32 9.03 -20.49
CA TYR A 524 -16.91 10.34 -20.00
C TYR A 524 -16.42 11.22 -21.14
N LEU A 525 -17.19 12.26 -21.45
CA LEU A 525 -16.95 13.26 -22.50
C LEU A 525 -16.82 14.68 -21.92
N ALA A 526 -16.65 14.80 -20.61
CA ALA A 526 -16.59 16.09 -19.94
C ALA A 526 -15.45 16.98 -20.47
N ASP A 527 -15.60 18.30 -20.35
CA ASP A 527 -14.58 19.29 -20.69
C ASP A 527 -14.04 19.12 -22.13
N ASN A 528 -14.96 19.07 -23.10
CA ASN A 528 -14.71 19.03 -24.55
C ASN A 528 -15.34 20.27 -25.24
N ASN A 529 -15.44 20.28 -26.57
CA ASN A 529 -15.97 21.38 -27.37
C ASN A 529 -17.34 21.08 -28.02
N LEU A 530 -18.09 20.10 -27.52
CA LEU A 530 -19.36 19.67 -28.12
C LEU A 530 -20.39 20.81 -28.09
N GLN A 531 -20.92 21.18 -29.25
CA GLN A 531 -21.90 22.27 -29.37
C GLN A 531 -23.32 21.77 -29.65
N ASN A 532 -23.43 20.74 -30.48
CA ASN A 532 -24.70 20.11 -30.85
C ASN A 532 -24.50 18.59 -30.90
N LEU A 533 -25.55 17.85 -30.55
CA LEU A 533 -25.58 16.39 -30.65
C LEU A 533 -26.68 16.00 -31.65
N GLN A 534 -26.44 14.95 -32.42
CA GLN A 534 -27.49 14.31 -33.20
C GLN A 534 -28.34 13.43 -32.28
N GLY A 535 -29.64 13.32 -32.56
CA GLY A 535 -30.57 12.58 -31.70
C GLY A 535 -30.28 11.08 -31.60
N ASN A 536 -29.57 10.51 -32.57
CA ASN A 536 -29.19 9.10 -32.58
C ASN A 536 -27.70 8.86 -32.29
N VAL A 537 -26.97 9.86 -31.77
CA VAL A 537 -25.52 9.72 -31.52
C VAL A 537 -25.18 8.58 -30.56
N PHE A 538 -26.10 8.18 -29.68
CA PHE A 538 -25.92 7.08 -28.72
C PHE A 538 -26.72 5.82 -29.10
N GLU A 539 -27.16 5.67 -30.35
CA GLU A 539 -27.99 4.54 -30.82
C GLU A 539 -27.42 3.16 -30.49
N ASN A 540 -26.08 3.02 -30.50
CA ASN A 540 -25.39 1.78 -30.21
C ASN A 540 -25.03 1.55 -28.73
N LEU A 541 -25.23 2.53 -27.85
CA LEU A 541 -24.82 2.47 -26.42
C LEU A 541 -25.92 1.86 -25.53
N LEU A 542 -26.32 0.63 -25.83
CA LEU A 542 -27.51 0.01 -25.27
C LEU A 542 -27.44 -0.31 -23.77
N ASN A 543 -26.24 -0.43 -23.20
CA ASN A 543 -26.01 -0.75 -21.78
C ASN A 543 -25.40 0.43 -20.99
N LEU A 544 -25.56 1.67 -21.49
CA LEU A 544 -24.99 2.84 -20.83
C LEU A 544 -25.69 3.12 -19.49
N HIS A 545 -24.88 3.27 -18.44
CA HIS A 545 -25.29 3.55 -17.05
C HIS A 545 -24.84 4.94 -16.59
N ASP A 546 -23.65 5.38 -16.95
CA ASP A 546 -23.09 6.67 -16.56
C ASP A 546 -22.64 7.45 -17.81
N LEU A 547 -23.19 8.65 -17.97
CA LEU A 547 -22.87 9.55 -19.07
C LEU A 547 -22.51 10.93 -18.54
N ASP A 548 -21.29 11.35 -18.83
CA ASP A 548 -20.81 12.68 -18.49
C ASP A 548 -20.52 13.53 -19.73
N LEU A 549 -21.33 14.56 -19.93
CA LEU A 549 -21.24 15.58 -20.97
C LEU A 549 -20.92 16.96 -20.39
N SER A 550 -20.50 17.03 -19.12
CA SER A 550 -20.29 18.30 -18.41
C SER A 550 -19.19 19.15 -19.03
N GLY A 551 -19.21 20.47 -18.86
CA GLY A 551 -18.12 21.33 -19.35
C GLY A 551 -18.01 21.39 -20.88
N ASN A 552 -19.13 21.20 -21.60
CA ASN A 552 -19.19 21.36 -23.05
C ASN A 552 -19.90 22.69 -23.42
N LYS A 553 -20.29 22.85 -24.69
CA LYS A 553 -20.95 24.05 -25.22
C LYS A 553 -22.37 23.77 -25.71
N LEU A 554 -23.01 22.73 -25.17
CA LEU A 554 -24.33 22.27 -25.60
C LEU A 554 -25.39 23.34 -25.33
N LYS A 555 -26.18 23.69 -26.36
CA LYS A 555 -27.27 24.66 -26.25
C LYS A 555 -28.64 24.02 -26.01
N SER A 556 -28.79 22.77 -26.44
CA SER A 556 -30.01 21.98 -26.30
C SER A 556 -29.68 20.49 -26.35
N LEU A 557 -30.59 19.67 -25.84
CA LEU A 557 -30.55 18.21 -25.96
C LEU A 557 -31.67 17.76 -26.92
N PRO A 558 -31.38 17.02 -28.01
CA PRO A 558 -32.41 16.50 -28.92
C PRO A 558 -33.34 15.50 -28.22
N LEU A 559 -34.64 15.53 -28.50
CA LEU A 559 -35.66 14.65 -27.87
C LEU A 559 -35.34 13.15 -27.98
N GLU A 560 -34.67 12.74 -29.04
CA GLU A 560 -34.35 11.34 -29.32
C GLU A 560 -33.07 10.85 -28.62
N LEU A 561 -32.27 11.76 -28.04
CA LEU A 561 -30.89 11.52 -27.60
C LEU A 561 -30.73 10.31 -26.66
N PHE A 562 -31.67 10.13 -25.74
CA PHE A 562 -31.61 9.10 -24.70
C PHE A 562 -32.58 7.92 -24.94
N LYS A 563 -33.26 7.88 -26.09
CA LYS A 563 -34.11 6.72 -26.44
C LYS A 563 -33.41 5.36 -26.39
N PRO A 564 -32.15 5.21 -26.85
CA PRO A 564 -31.46 3.92 -26.82
C PRO A 564 -30.91 3.54 -25.42
N THR A 565 -30.64 4.51 -24.55
CA THR A 565 -29.90 4.32 -23.28
C THR A 565 -30.83 3.97 -22.11
N LYS A 566 -31.52 2.82 -22.18
CA LYS A 566 -32.58 2.44 -21.22
C LYS A 566 -32.09 2.19 -19.78
N TYR A 567 -30.80 1.90 -19.61
CA TYR A 567 -30.18 1.59 -18.32
C TYR A 567 -29.45 2.78 -17.70
N LEU A 568 -29.60 3.99 -18.27
CA LEU A 568 -28.93 5.18 -17.78
C LEU A 568 -29.36 5.45 -16.33
N ASP A 569 -28.39 5.49 -15.43
CA ASP A 569 -28.55 5.69 -13.99
C ASP A 569 -28.09 7.11 -13.60
N LEU A 570 -26.98 7.58 -14.17
CA LEU A 570 -26.35 8.86 -13.88
C LEU A 570 -26.20 9.68 -15.16
N LEU A 571 -26.64 10.93 -15.12
CA LEU A 571 -26.49 11.88 -16.22
C LEU A 571 -25.88 13.19 -15.72
N HIS A 572 -24.71 13.51 -16.24
CA HIS A 572 -24.02 14.76 -15.96
C HIS A 572 -23.99 15.65 -17.21
N VAL A 573 -24.66 16.79 -17.16
CA VAL A 573 -24.69 17.80 -18.24
C VAL A 573 -24.42 19.21 -17.69
N SER A 574 -23.75 19.29 -16.54
CA SER A 574 -23.40 20.54 -15.88
C SER A 574 -22.45 21.38 -16.72
N ARG A 575 -22.34 22.68 -16.42
CA ARG A 575 -21.37 23.57 -17.10
C ARG A 575 -21.51 23.53 -18.63
N ASN A 576 -22.73 23.69 -19.12
CA ASN A 576 -23.07 23.80 -20.55
C ASN A 576 -23.84 25.11 -20.81
N ASN A 577 -24.38 25.30 -22.02
CA ASN A 577 -25.15 26.48 -22.42
C ASN A 577 -26.64 26.15 -22.62
N LEU A 578 -27.20 25.18 -21.90
CA LEU A 578 -28.59 24.78 -22.05
C LEU A 578 -29.52 25.91 -21.61
N THR A 579 -30.53 26.24 -22.41
CA THR A 579 -31.49 27.32 -22.09
C THR A 579 -32.88 26.83 -21.70
N VAL A 580 -33.27 25.63 -22.14
CA VAL A 580 -34.60 25.04 -21.89
C VAL A 580 -34.46 23.53 -21.68
N LEU A 581 -35.21 22.99 -20.73
CA LEU A 581 -35.42 21.54 -20.56
C LEU A 581 -36.79 21.16 -21.12
N GLN A 582 -36.82 20.36 -22.18
CA GLN A 582 -38.02 20.07 -22.98
C GLN A 582 -38.74 18.79 -22.53
N ASP A 583 -40.07 18.79 -22.63
CA ASP A 583 -40.92 17.63 -22.38
C ASP A 583 -40.48 16.43 -23.24
N GLY A 584 -40.47 15.23 -22.64
CA GLY A 584 -40.25 13.97 -23.36
C GLY A 584 -38.78 13.55 -23.58
N ILE A 585 -37.79 14.39 -23.26
CA ILE A 585 -36.35 14.07 -23.37
C ILE A 585 -35.95 12.81 -22.57
N PHE A 586 -36.67 12.50 -21.49
CA PHE A 586 -36.43 11.34 -20.62
C PHE A 586 -37.45 10.21 -20.77
N SER A 587 -38.30 10.26 -21.80
CA SER A 587 -39.42 9.31 -21.99
C SER A 587 -39.04 7.83 -22.04
N SER A 588 -37.75 7.51 -22.31
CA SER A 588 -37.23 6.14 -22.44
C SER A 588 -36.17 5.76 -21.40
N THR A 589 -35.94 6.60 -20.38
CA THR A 589 -34.89 6.40 -19.36
C THR A 589 -35.45 6.40 -17.93
N PRO A 590 -36.39 5.50 -17.58
CA PRO A 590 -37.01 5.48 -16.25
C PRO A 590 -36.05 5.09 -15.11
N GLY A 591 -34.86 4.57 -15.46
CA GLY A 591 -33.81 4.14 -14.54
C GLY A 591 -33.02 5.28 -13.90
N ILE A 592 -33.02 6.48 -14.51
CA ILE A 592 -32.17 7.59 -14.04
C ILE A 592 -32.44 7.90 -12.57
N ARG A 593 -31.37 7.93 -11.80
CA ARG A 593 -31.38 8.20 -10.36
C ARG A 593 -30.85 9.59 -10.03
N MET A 594 -30.00 10.15 -10.88
CA MET A 594 -29.40 11.45 -10.63
C MET A 594 -29.18 12.20 -11.94
N VAL A 595 -29.59 13.47 -11.96
CA VAL A 595 -29.37 14.38 -13.09
C VAL A 595 -28.68 15.65 -12.61
N HIS A 596 -27.60 16.01 -13.28
CA HIS A 596 -26.89 17.25 -13.05
C HIS A 596 -27.04 18.21 -14.23
N PHE A 597 -27.84 19.27 -14.02
CA PHE A 597 -28.09 20.37 -14.94
C PHE A 597 -27.55 21.71 -14.41
N ASP A 598 -26.79 21.67 -13.32
CA ASP A 598 -26.26 22.86 -12.68
C ASP A 598 -25.26 23.61 -13.56
N ASN A 599 -25.04 24.89 -13.26
CA ASN A 599 -24.11 25.74 -14.01
C ASN A 599 -24.44 25.81 -15.52
N ASN A 600 -25.71 26.00 -15.86
CA ASN A 600 -26.20 26.19 -17.23
C ASN A 600 -26.87 27.57 -17.37
N GLN A 601 -27.57 27.81 -18.49
CA GLN A 601 -28.32 29.04 -18.76
C GLN A 601 -29.84 28.77 -18.78
N ILE A 602 -30.31 27.77 -18.02
CA ILE A 602 -31.69 27.29 -18.13
C ILE A 602 -32.63 28.36 -17.61
N MET A 603 -33.51 28.87 -18.47
CA MET A 603 -34.51 29.87 -18.15
C MET A 603 -35.89 29.25 -17.90
N LYS A 604 -36.16 28.09 -18.52
CA LYS A 604 -37.46 27.41 -18.47
C LYS A 604 -37.29 25.90 -18.37
N ILE A 605 -38.09 25.29 -17.52
CA ILE A 605 -38.28 23.83 -17.42
C ILE A 605 -39.71 23.56 -17.89
N GLU A 606 -39.90 22.68 -18.86
CA GLU A 606 -41.24 22.31 -19.31
C GLU A 606 -41.94 21.38 -18.29
N PRO A 607 -43.28 21.46 -18.17
CA PRO A 607 -43.99 20.92 -17.01
C PRO A 607 -43.90 19.39 -16.84
N ARG A 608 -43.59 18.64 -17.90
CA ARG A 608 -43.54 17.17 -17.89
C ARG A 608 -42.16 16.63 -18.25
N VAL A 609 -41.11 17.44 -18.13
CA VAL A 609 -39.75 17.02 -18.52
C VAL A 609 -39.27 15.79 -17.74
N PHE A 610 -39.56 15.71 -16.44
CA PHE A 610 -39.16 14.61 -15.57
C PHE A 610 -40.22 13.52 -15.46
N GLU A 611 -41.30 13.60 -16.25
CA GLU A 611 -42.37 12.61 -16.23
C GLU A 611 -41.82 11.21 -16.53
N GLY A 612 -42.15 10.24 -15.68
CA GLY A 612 -41.74 8.84 -15.84
C GLY A 612 -40.38 8.47 -15.21
N LEU A 613 -39.62 9.43 -14.65
CA LEU A 613 -38.36 9.17 -13.93
C LEU A 613 -38.58 8.59 -12.52
N LYS A 614 -39.21 7.41 -12.45
CA LYS A 614 -39.64 6.74 -11.20
C LYS A 614 -38.50 6.34 -10.26
N SER A 615 -37.26 6.38 -10.73
CA SER A 615 -36.07 6.02 -9.95
C SER A 615 -35.28 7.24 -9.46
N LEU A 616 -35.71 8.44 -9.82
CA LEU A 616 -34.97 9.68 -9.56
C LEU A 616 -34.86 9.97 -8.07
N LEU A 617 -33.64 10.18 -7.60
CA LEU A 617 -33.29 10.47 -6.22
C LEU A 617 -32.86 11.92 -6.04
N ALA A 618 -32.21 12.51 -7.05
CA ALA A 618 -31.70 13.88 -6.97
C ALA A 618 -31.75 14.62 -8.31
N ILE A 619 -32.07 15.91 -8.21
CA ILE A 619 -32.02 16.86 -9.32
C ILE A 619 -31.14 18.04 -8.90
N PHE A 620 -30.11 18.32 -9.70
CA PHE A 620 -29.24 19.48 -9.52
C PHE A 620 -29.48 20.52 -10.61
N LEU A 621 -30.02 21.67 -10.23
CA LEU A 621 -30.38 22.80 -11.12
C LEU A 621 -29.79 24.12 -10.62
N PHE A 622 -28.87 24.08 -9.66
CA PHE A 622 -28.29 25.29 -9.09
C PHE A 622 -27.44 26.06 -10.10
N ASN A 623 -27.23 27.36 -9.88
CA ASN A 623 -26.50 28.24 -10.80
C ASN A 623 -27.10 28.20 -12.23
N ASN A 624 -28.37 28.55 -12.36
CA ASN A 624 -29.09 28.65 -13.63
C ASN A 624 -29.83 30.01 -13.72
N SER A 625 -30.69 30.19 -14.72
CA SER A 625 -31.44 31.43 -14.95
C SER A 625 -32.95 31.28 -14.73
N LEU A 626 -33.37 30.33 -13.89
CA LEU A 626 -34.79 30.01 -13.67
C LEU A 626 -35.49 31.14 -12.93
N THR A 627 -36.62 31.62 -13.44
CA THR A 627 -37.43 32.68 -12.78
C THR A 627 -38.68 32.14 -12.08
N ALA A 628 -39.13 30.95 -12.47
CA ALA A 628 -40.28 30.25 -11.91
C ALA A 628 -40.15 28.75 -12.17
N ILE A 629 -40.86 27.94 -11.37
CA ILE A 629 -41.01 26.50 -11.55
C ILE A 629 -42.51 26.20 -11.62
N ASP A 630 -42.93 25.47 -12.66
CA ASP A 630 -44.32 25.03 -12.78
C ASP A 630 -44.63 23.97 -11.71
N GLU A 631 -45.84 24.01 -11.14
CA GLU A 631 -46.24 23.16 -10.01
C GLU A 631 -46.27 21.67 -10.35
N THR A 632 -46.28 21.32 -11.64
CA THR A 632 -46.35 19.93 -12.11
C THR A 632 -45.00 19.31 -12.47
N VAL A 633 -43.91 20.09 -12.48
CA VAL A 633 -42.56 19.67 -12.91
C VAL A 633 -42.06 18.43 -12.17
N PHE A 634 -42.38 18.29 -10.88
CA PHE A 634 -41.93 17.17 -10.06
C PHE A 634 -43.02 16.11 -9.79
N ASN A 635 -44.16 16.16 -10.49
CA ASN A 635 -45.26 15.23 -10.26
C ASN A 635 -44.82 13.77 -10.47
N GLY A 636 -45.19 12.89 -9.54
CA GLY A 636 -44.94 11.45 -9.62
C GLY A 636 -43.49 11.02 -9.33
N LEU A 637 -42.63 11.94 -8.88
CA LEU A 637 -41.24 11.64 -8.50
C LEU A 637 -41.14 11.13 -7.06
N ASP A 638 -41.80 10.01 -6.76
CA ASP A 638 -42.01 9.53 -5.39
C ASP A 638 -40.73 9.22 -4.60
N LYS A 639 -39.62 8.95 -5.29
CA LYS A 639 -38.31 8.64 -4.69
C LYS A 639 -37.37 9.85 -4.57
N LEU A 640 -37.78 11.01 -5.07
CA LEU A 640 -36.95 12.21 -5.10
C LEU A 640 -36.64 12.67 -3.67
N LYS A 641 -35.36 12.68 -3.31
CA LYS A 641 -34.86 13.06 -2.00
C LYS A 641 -34.27 14.47 -1.98
N VAL A 642 -33.61 14.87 -3.07
CA VAL A 642 -32.83 16.11 -3.13
C VAL A 642 -33.22 16.92 -4.35
N VAL A 643 -33.53 18.19 -4.14
CA VAL A 643 -33.72 19.19 -5.19
C VAL A 643 -32.85 20.40 -4.86
N ARG A 644 -31.86 20.67 -5.72
CA ARG A 644 -30.99 21.85 -5.63
C ARG A 644 -31.43 22.87 -6.68
N LEU A 645 -31.95 24.00 -6.22
CA LEU A 645 -32.42 25.13 -7.04
C LEU A 645 -31.74 26.45 -6.64
N ASP A 646 -30.73 26.39 -5.78
CA ASP A 646 -29.98 27.57 -5.31
C ASP A 646 -29.33 28.35 -6.45
N ASN A 647 -29.10 29.64 -6.20
CA ASN A 647 -28.50 30.60 -7.13
C ASN A 647 -29.22 30.60 -8.49
N ASN A 648 -30.52 30.86 -8.44
CA ASN A 648 -31.39 31.11 -9.58
C ASN A 648 -32.12 32.45 -9.38
N TYR A 649 -33.13 32.76 -10.19
CA TYR A 649 -33.92 33.99 -10.09
C TYR A 649 -35.38 33.75 -9.71
N ILE A 650 -35.67 32.63 -9.03
CA ILE A 650 -37.03 32.23 -8.64
C ILE A 650 -37.57 33.22 -7.63
N SER A 651 -38.73 33.81 -7.90
CA SER A 651 -39.34 34.83 -7.03
C SER A 651 -40.35 34.26 -6.02
N SER A 652 -40.95 33.11 -6.33
CA SER A 652 -41.86 32.38 -5.46
C SER A 652 -41.92 30.92 -5.89
N LEU A 653 -42.22 30.00 -4.98
CA LEU A 653 -42.40 28.57 -5.28
C LEU A 653 -43.74 28.08 -4.71
N SER A 654 -44.65 27.62 -5.58
CA SER A 654 -45.94 27.08 -5.14
C SER A 654 -45.75 25.87 -4.22
N GLU A 655 -46.46 25.83 -3.08
CA GLU A 655 -46.48 24.70 -2.15
C GLU A 655 -46.83 23.38 -2.84
N ALA A 656 -47.68 23.41 -3.88
CA ALA A 656 -48.07 22.23 -4.65
C ALA A 656 -46.87 21.54 -5.34
N THR A 657 -45.82 22.29 -5.65
CA THR A 657 -44.60 21.83 -6.34
C THR A 657 -43.81 20.81 -5.52
N TYR A 658 -43.81 20.94 -4.19
CA TYR A 658 -42.96 20.10 -3.31
C TYR A 658 -43.74 19.34 -2.22
N ASN A 659 -44.95 19.77 -1.84
CA ASN A 659 -45.73 19.08 -0.81
C ASN A 659 -46.17 17.66 -1.21
N ARG A 660 -46.19 17.35 -2.51
CA ARG A 660 -46.59 16.04 -3.06
C ARG A 660 -45.44 15.05 -3.18
N LEU A 661 -44.23 15.42 -2.76
CA LEU A 661 -43.04 14.57 -2.84
C LEU A 661 -42.81 13.83 -1.52
N PRO A 662 -43.19 12.55 -1.39
CA PRO A 662 -43.21 11.85 -0.11
C PRO A 662 -41.81 11.55 0.44
N SER A 663 -40.80 11.44 -0.43
CA SER A 663 -39.42 11.13 -0.05
C SER A 663 -38.52 12.36 0.05
N LEU A 664 -39.03 13.57 -0.22
CA LEU A 664 -38.22 14.77 -0.27
C LEU A 664 -37.65 15.08 1.11
N ARG A 665 -36.32 15.17 1.18
CA ARG A 665 -35.57 15.47 2.41
C ARG A 665 -34.95 16.87 2.34
N TYR A 666 -34.42 17.23 1.18
CA TYR A 666 -33.65 18.45 1.00
C TYR A 666 -34.16 19.22 -0.21
N LEU A 667 -34.62 20.44 0.03
CA LEU A 667 -35.01 21.42 -0.99
C LEU A 667 -34.19 22.68 -0.76
N ILE A 668 -33.20 22.95 -1.61
CA ILE A 668 -32.23 24.02 -1.39
C ILE A 668 -32.51 25.14 -2.39
N LEU A 669 -32.83 26.34 -1.87
CA LEU A 669 -33.33 27.50 -2.61
C LEU A 669 -32.51 28.77 -2.38
N ASP A 670 -31.37 28.69 -1.67
CA ASP A 670 -30.53 29.83 -1.34
C ASP A 670 -30.14 30.65 -2.57
N GLY A 671 -29.97 31.96 -2.45
CA GLY A 671 -29.56 32.80 -3.59
C GLY A 671 -30.64 33.01 -4.67
N ASN A 672 -31.90 32.66 -4.40
CA ASN A 672 -33.06 33.06 -5.22
C ASN A 672 -33.65 34.40 -4.78
N LYS A 673 -34.75 34.82 -5.44
CA LYS A 673 -35.53 36.04 -5.12
C LYS A 673 -36.76 35.75 -4.25
N ILE A 674 -36.80 34.60 -3.58
CA ILE A 674 -37.89 34.19 -2.68
C ILE A 674 -37.83 35.02 -1.39
N ASN A 675 -38.99 35.48 -0.89
CA ASN A 675 -39.05 36.22 0.37
C ASN A 675 -38.56 35.35 1.55
N MET A 676 -37.86 35.95 2.51
CA MET A 676 -37.32 35.27 3.69
C MET A 676 -38.38 34.54 4.52
N ASP A 677 -39.60 35.07 4.61
CA ASP A 677 -40.68 34.40 5.35
C ASP A 677 -41.12 33.09 4.67
N GLU A 678 -41.20 33.10 3.34
CA GLU A 678 -41.52 31.90 2.55
C GLU A 678 -40.38 30.88 2.64
N LEU A 679 -39.14 31.35 2.48
CA LEU A 679 -37.93 30.53 2.61
C LEU A 679 -37.83 29.86 3.99
N THR A 680 -38.13 30.61 5.06
CA THR A 680 -38.12 30.10 6.44
C THR A 680 -39.14 28.98 6.64
N LYS A 681 -40.38 29.18 6.16
CA LYS A 681 -41.42 28.13 6.21
C LYS A 681 -41.02 26.88 5.45
N ILE A 682 -40.38 27.03 4.28
CA ILE A 682 -39.88 25.88 3.51
C ILE A 682 -38.79 25.15 4.31
N TYR A 683 -37.84 25.86 4.90
CA TYR A 683 -36.73 25.27 5.63
C TYR A 683 -37.09 24.70 7.01
N GLU A 684 -38.21 25.11 7.61
CA GLU A 684 -38.78 24.43 8.78
C GLU A 684 -39.22 23.00 8.43
N LYS A 685 -39.72 22.78 7.21
CA LYS A 685 -40.17 21.47 6.74
C LYS A 685 -39.04 20.66 6.08
N TYR A 686 -38.16 21.31 5.33
CA TYR A 686 -37.07 20.70 4.57
C TYR A 686 -35.73 21.34 4.96
N PRO A 687 -35.12 20.94 6.09
CA PRO A 687 -33.94 21.61 6.61
C PRO A 687 -32.74 21.47 5.69
N LYS A 688 -31.81 22.43 5.76
CA LYS A 688 -30.56 22.38 5.00
C LYS A 688 -29.65 21.25 5.52
N PRO A 689 -28.92 20.55 4.64
CA PRO A 689 -27.93 19.58 5.06
C PRO A 689 -26.69 20.27 5.65
N SER A 690 -25.95 19.56 6.50
CA SER A 690 -24.67 20.05 7.04
C SER A 690 -23.55 20.11 6.00
N VAL A 691 -23.66 19.29 4.94
CA VAL A 691 -22.76 19.25 3.79
C VAL A 691 -23.62 19.19 2.54
N LEU A 692 -23.26 19.96 1.52
CA LEU A 692 -23.96 19.92 0.24
C LEU A 692 -23.71 18.58 -0.48
N PHE A 693 -24.76 18.06 -1.11
CA PHE A 693 -24.69 16.84 -1.91
C PHE A 693 -24.13 17.18 -3.29
N ASP A 694 -23.02 16.54 -3.66
CA ASP A 694 -22.42 16.71 -4.99
C ASP A 694 -22.26 15.37 -5.73
N ASP A 695 -22.51 14.23 -5.06
CA ASP A 695 -22.33 12.90 -5.65
C ASP A 695 -23.46 11.91 -5.29
N PHE A 696 -23.50 10.78 -6.01
CA PHE A 696 -24.51 9.74 -5.82
C PHE A 696 -24.50 9.08 -4.44
N HIS A 697 -23.32 8.86 -3.86
CA HIS A 697 -23.18 8.20 -2.57
C HIS A 697 -23.78 9.04 -1.44
N SER A 698 -23.51 10.34 -1.46
CA SER A 698 -24.01 11.32 -0.49
C SER A 698 -25.54 11.42 -0.46
N VAL A 699 -26.21 11.18 -1.59
CA VAL A 699 -27.68 11.19 -1.71
C VAL A 699 -28.31 9.85 -1.28
N CYS A 700 -27.57 8.75 -1.43
CA CYS A 700 -28.06 7.42 -1.11
C CYS A 700 -28.04 7.12 0.39
N CYS A 701 -26.98 7.56 1.08
CA CYS A 701 -26.87 7.56 2.55
C CYS A 701 -27.90 8.50 3.18
#